data_AF-A0A482XAK6-F1
#
_entry.id   AF-A0A482XAK6-F1
#
_cell.length_a   1.000
_cell.length_b   1.000
_cell.length_c   1.000
_cell.angle_alpha   90.00
_cell.angle_beta   90.00
_cell.angle_gamma   90.00
#
_symmetry.space_group_name_H-M   'P 1'
#
loop_
_entity.id
_entity.type
_entity.pdbx_description
1 polymer ?
#
loop_
_entity_poly.entity_id
_entity_poly.type
_entity_poly.pdbx_seq_one_letter_code
_entity_poly.pdbx_strand_id
1 'polypeptide(L)'
;MEKYLDSYMSEFSSLECGRSDSDKPRINHLLDSLNALNFSDCIKLNNNKAVLLIHQCCKLVSPSDTFLVAKCSHLIMNLVTKLSVKIEGKSLCIVVNWCCQALKLSADVALIDVLQALHAVIESKPSSIEEVTQELMNRLSEGLEDRASLLIPHNVKFWRIRCMTALIQTGSLTHNQLLAASEILLNILIINSPLMDDLCFSQVLTCSIEAVQGLCDCDKKWLSEHLGDVIGIIMAYMHFGLADWKFKRPKRHFPTPLPVVHNSSDVKGPVNHRKQRTKAIRQGLKSNDDEKSVVNVEEFDLAELNLTTSDSDFSDNEGGRLAKRARVHSKVRLASLNLLLNLTKVCGCIELFGYYGSLLASSGLPHSILREPAIRVRSTAIATLSVLLSAAKGFFAFAQETESASFTAFSSVLADLLKSLHTCLISAFKQTSPTLIYMNLIHCASALVGCTPYHRLKPGLATQLYIAVCPFLRYKERNMTVAVLTYIGALVTLSPTTEEVCRLISQREVVEKGIDSHDTDNKETDNVKILLPDLCIDNIKDLTSPVQVIVESWQLITHLTRNHYGIISTHVQPVLEALHISLVSTSDVVQLHAAKALEQIAPLMANSKDTEALCIEEWCYLLKGGPLLGLLQSANAIAAAGCDCVANIGPNVWTQLSRDVQLLVITLLFGCAGHEECPVRAAAIRAIAILLAFPSLADDEQFVCDVCDSVLALIKDPFLSVRIKAAWSLGKLCETLQHPDYPHLQAAVSVEALFDATLQATQDSDNVRTGAVRALGYLVKLLSEEDVKQAHYVPLIEKTIVALTKAASSGLNMKLKWNACYAMSSLFENSAIQSISAVAWQDQILTALCNIIMKCNNFKVRVNACHALHSISDRSHFGSHFFTVWQTILDGLENAYNMPDLREFKHQNSLFDQLCLNLCHLTLFVTIEDLGRLADILSFRMEVATDHMHKFQKNALPENTQPVISARSHVSSINLPVDSTTQVQRSALQMLVNIFAAPT
;
A
#
# COMPACT_ATOMS: atom_id res chain seq x y z
N MET A 1 -17.62 -43.98 -32.51
CA MET A 1 -18.22 -43.32 -31.33
C MET A 1 -19.18 -42.20 -31.75
N GLU A 2 -18.75 -41.23 -32.56
CA GLU A 2 -19.61 -40.16 -33.10
C GLU A 2 -20.86 -40.69 -33.86
N LYS A 3 -20.69 -41.74 -34.69
CA LYS A 3 -21.82 -42.45 -35.35
C LYS A 3 -22.81 -43.11 -34.38
N TYR A 4 -22.34 -43.60 -33.23
CA TYR A 4 -23.21 -44.20 -32.21
C TYR A 4 -24.00 -43.12 -31.49
N LEU A 5 -23.34 -42.00 -31.15
CA LEU A 5 -24.00 -40.85 -30.53
C LEU A 5 -25.06 -40.24 -31.46
N ASP A 6 -24.75 -40.06 -32.76
CA ASP A 6 -25.73 -39.59 -33.76
C ASP A 6 -26.90 -40.57 -33.93
N SER A 7 -26.65 -41.87 -33.85
CA SER A 7 -27.70 -42.90 -33.86
C SER A 7 -28.61 -42.82 -32.62
N TYR A 8 -28.02 -42.73 -31.42
CA TYR A 8 -28.78 -42.62 -30.17
C TYR A 8 -29.53 -41.28 -30.06
N MET A 9 -28.96 -40.19 -30.58
CA MET A 9 -29.60 -38.88 -30.69
C MET A 9 -30.81 -38.90 -31.62
N SER A 10 -30.69 -39.57 -32.77
CA SER A 10 -31.79 -39.76 -33.73
C SER A 10 -32.90 -40.60 -33.12
N GLU A 11 -32.53 -41.62 -32.33
CA GLU A 11 -33.48 -42.47 -31.62
C GLU A 11 -34.21 -41.72 -30.49
N PHE A 12 -33.48 -40.90 -29.71
CA PHE A 12 -34.06 -39.99 -28.71
C PHE A 12 -35.02 -38.97 -29.33
N SER A 13 -34.68 -38.43 -30.50
CA SER A 13 -35.51 -37.47 -31.23
C SER A 13 -36.77 -38.08 -31.84
N SER A 14 -36.84 -39.41 -31.97
CA SER A 14 -38.03 -40.13 -32.47
C SER A 14 -39.11 -40.40 -31.41
N LEU A 15 -38.84 -40.05 -30.14
CA LEU A 15 -39.76 -40.26 -29.02
C LEU A 15 -40.61 -38.99 -28.83
N GLU A 16 -41.86 -39.00 -29.32
CA GLU A 16 -42.71 -37.80 -29.34
C GLU A 16 -43.46 -37.50 -28.02
N CYS A 17 -43.56 -38.44 -27.07
CA CYS A 17 -44.37 -38.20 -25.87
C CYS A 17 -43.79 -38.62 -24.52
N GLY A 18 -42.82 -39.54 -24.41
CA GLY A 18 -42.07 -39.85 -23.16
C GLY A 18 -42.88 -40.20 -21.89
N ARG A 19 -44.22 -40.18 -21.97
CA ARG A 19 -45.17 -40.23 -20.86
C ARG A 19 -46.08 -41.46 -20.93
N SER A 20 -45.90 -42.33 -21.93
CA SER A 20 -46.57 -43.62 -22.04
C SER A 20 -45.74 -44.70 -21.33
N ASP A 21 -46.38 -45.67 -20.66
CA ASP A 21 -45.66 -46.75 -19.97
C ASP A 21 -44.83 -47.63 -20.94
N SER A 22 -45.12 -47.59 -22.25
CA SER A 22 -44.35 -48.28 -23.30
C SER A 22 -43.02 -47.61 -23.65
N ASP A 23 -42.84 -46.31 -23.41
CA ASP A 23 -41.62 -45.58 -23.79
C ASP A 23 -40.53 -45.60 -22.71
N LYS A 24 -40.90 -45.81 -21.44
CA LYS A 24 -39.98 -45.82 -20.30
C LYS A 24 -38.83 -46.82 -20.44
N PRO A 25 -39.06 -48.10 -20.84
CA PRO A 25 -37.97 -49.06 -21.01
C PRO A 25 -36.98 -48.64 -22.10
N ARG A 26 -37.48 -47.97 -23.16
CA ARG A 26 -36.66 -47.48 -24.27
C ARG A 26 -35.80 -46.30 -23.87
N ILE A 27 -36.37 -45.33 -23.15
CA ILE A 27 -35.61 -44.21 -22.56
C ILE A 27 -34.54 -44.73 -21.60
N ASN A 28 -34.90 -45.71 -20.75
CA ASN A 28 -33.94 -46.33 -19.83
C ASN A 28 -32.74 -46.93 -20.57
N HIS A 29 -33.00 -47.75 -21.60
CA HIS A 29 -31.95 -48.37 -22.41
C HIS A 29 -31.06 -47.32 -23.11
N LEU A 30 -31.65 -46.25 -23.62
CA LEU A 30 -30.90 -45.17 -24.26
C LEU A 30 -30.00 -44.41 -23.28
N LEU A 31 -30.50 -44.10 -22.07
CA LEU A 31 -29.69 -43.46 -21.02
C LEU A 31 -28.55 -44.36 -20.54
N ASP A 32 -28.79 -45.67 -20.40
CA ASP A 32 -27.74 -46.64 -20.06
C ASP A 32 -26.66 -46.69 -21.16
N SER A 33 -27.08 -46.74 -22.43
CA SER A 33 -26.18 -46.75 -23.57
C SER A 33 -25.35 -45.47 -23.67
N LEU A 34 -25.94 -44.30 -23.41
CA LEU A 34 -25.25 -43.02 -23.43
C LEU A 34 -24.27 -42.86 -22.27
N ASN A 35 -24.65 -43.25 -21.05
CA ASN A 35 -23.77 -43.17 -19.88
C ASN A 35 -22.61 -44.17 -19.93
N ALA A 36 -22.75 -45.26 -20.69
CA ALA A 36 -21.67 -46.22 -20.93
C ALA A 36 -20.60 -45.71 -21.92
N LEU A 37 -20.82 -44.57 -22.59
CA LEU A 37 -19.84 -44.01 -23.51
C LEU A 37 -18.63 -43.43 -22.76
N ASN A 38 -17.43 -43.67 -23.31
CA ASN A 38 -16.22 -43.04 -22.76
C ASN A 38 -16.07 -41.60 -23.28
N PHE A 39 -16.56 -40.64 -22.49
CA PHE A 39 -16.52 -39.22 -22.85
C PHE A 39 -15.10 -38.63 -22.89
N SER A 40 -14.07 -39.29 -22.32
CA SER A 40 -12.67 -38.79 -22.38
C SER A 40 -12.06 -38.82 -23.78
N ASP A 41 -12.58 -39.68 -24.66
CA ASP A 41 -12.01 -39.90 -26.00
C ASP A 41 -12.73 -39.05 -27.07
N CYS A 42 -13.75 -38.27 -26.68
CA CYS A 42 -14.58 -37.47 -27.57
C CYS A 42 -14.08 -36.02 -27.69
N ILE A 43 -13.08 -35.80 -28.55
CA ILE A 43 -12.43 -34.48 -28.73
C ILE A 43 -13.31 -33.47 -29.52
N LYS A 44 -14.40 -33.90 -30.17
CA LYS A 44 -15.23 -33.04 -31.04
C LYS A 44 -16.73 -33.36 -30.99
N LEU A 45 -17.37 -33.23 -29.82
CA LEU A 45 -18.84 -33.19 -29.81
C LEU A 45 -19.33 -31.77 -30.17
N ASN A 46 -20.28 -31.66 -31.10
CA ASN A 46 -20.94 -30.38 -31.38
C ASN A 46 -21.76 -29.95 -30.15
N ASN A 47 -21.35 -28.85 -29.49
CA ASN A 47 -22.02 -28.30 -28.30
C ASN A 47 -23.53 -28.12 -28.51
N ASN A 48 -23.98 -27.71 -29.70
CA ASN A 48 -25.41 -27.53 -29.98
C ASN A 48 -26.16 -28.87 -29.95
N LYS A 49 -25.55 -29.95 -30.45
CA LYS A 49 -26.14 -31.30 -30.39
C LYS A 49 -26.24 -31.79 -28.94
N ALA A 50 -25.19 -31.59 -28.14
CA ALA A 50 -25.18 -31.98 -26.73
C ALA A 50 -26.22 -31.22 -25.90
N VAL A 51 -26.36 -29.92 -26.12
CA VAL A 51 -27.38 -29.09 -25.45
C VAL A 51 -28.79 -29.52 -25.87
N LEU A 52 -29.01 -29.86 -27.15
CA LEU A 52 -30.31 -30.37 -27.61
C LEU A 52 -30.65 -31.72 -26.98
N LEU A 53 -29.68 -32.63 -26.85
CA LEU A 53 -29.85 -33.91 -26.16
C LEU A 53 -30.29 -33.69 -24.71
N ILE A 54 -29.57 -32.85 -23.97
CA ILE A 54 -29.89 -32.53 -22.58
C ILE A 54 -31.31 -31.93 -22.49
N HIS A 55 -31.63 -30.99 -23.37
CA HIS A 55 -32.95 -30.37 -23.44
C HIS A 55 -34.07 -31.39 -23.72
N GLN A 56 -33.86 -32.34 -24.64
CA GLN A 56 -34.81 -33.41 -24.92
C GLN A 56 -34.96 -34.37 -23.72
N CYS A 57 -33.85 -34.78 -23.10
CA CYS A 57 -33.87 -35.63 -21.91
C CYS A 57 -34.69 -35.00 -20.77
N CYS A 58 -34.45 -33.73 -20.45
CA CYS A 58 -35.22 -33.01 -19.41
C CYS A 58 -36.70 -32.82 -19.75
N LYS A 59 -37.09 -32.90 -21.04
CA LYS A 59 -38.51 -32.85 -21.45
C LYS A 59 -39.19 -34.22 -21.39
N LEU A 60 -38.47 -35.28 -21.73
CA LEU A 60 -39.01 -36.64 -21.84
C LEU A 60 -39.03 -37.38 -20.49
N VAL A 61 -38.05 -37.13 -19.62
CA VAL A 61 -37.96 -37.78 -18.30
C VAL A 61 -38.83 -37.01 -17.29
N SER A 62 -39.85 -37.68 -16.74
CA SER A 62 -40.68 -37.12 -15.67
C SER A 62 -39.82 -36.88 -14.40
N PRO A 63 -39.91 -35.69 -13.76
CA PRO A 63 -39.20 -35.43 -12.50
C PRO A 63 -39.59 -36.35 -11.32
N SER A 64 -40.70 -37.08 -11.43
CA SER A 64 -41.13 -38.08 -10.43
C SER A 64 -40.58 -39.49 -10.66
N ASP A 65 -39.92 -39.76 -11.80
CA ASP A 65 -39.37 -41.08 -12.12
C ASP A 65 -37.92 -41.19 -11.60
N THR A 66 -37.78 -41.58 -10.34
CA THR A 66 -36.50 -41.60 -9.59
C THR A 66 -35.34 -42.23 -10.36
N PHE A 67 -35.55 -43.38 -11.02
CA PHE A 67 -34.46 -44.11 -11.68
C PHE A 67 -34.02 -43.45 -12.98
N LEU A 68 -34.97 -42.97 -13.79
CA LEU A 68 -34.66 -42.23 -15.01
C LEU A 68 -34.04 -40.86 -14.68
N VAL A 69 -34.49 -40.20 -13.62
CA VAL A 69 -33.91 -38.96 -13.10
C VAL A 69 -32.43 -39.15 -12.78
N ALA A 70 -32.06 -40.15 -11.99
CA ALA A 70 -30.65 -40.41 -11.63
C ALA A 70 -29.77 -40.61 -12.87
N LYS A 71 -30.23 -41.43 -13.83
CA LYS A 71 -29.50 -41.67 -15.09
C LYS A 71 -29.38 -40.44 -15.98
N CYS A 72 -30.44 -39.64 -16.06
CA CYS A 72 -30.46 -38.37 -16.79
C CYS A 72 -29.50 -37.36 -16.17
N SER A 73 -29.52 -37.22 -14.85
CA SER A 73 -28.60 -36.36 -14.10
C SER A 73 -27.13 -36.77 -14.28
N HIS A 74 -26.83 -38.07 -14.27
CA HIS A 74 -25.48 -38.57 -14.55
C HIS A 74 -25.00 -38.20 -15.97
N LEU A 75 -25.90 -38.28 -16.96
CA LEU A 75 -25.61 -37.88 -18.34
C LEU A 75 -25.32 -36.37 -18.42
N ILE A 76 -26.15 -35.53 -17.80
CA ILE A 76 -25.96 -34.07 -17.76
C ILE A 76 -24.59 -33.75 -17.14
N MET A 77 -24.28 -34.34 -15.98
CA MET A 77 -23.00 -34.15 -15.31
C MET A 77 -21.82 -34.53 -16.22
N ASN A 78 -21.85 -35.71 -16.85
CA ASN A 78 -20.77 -36.17 -17.75
C ASN A 78 -20.59 -35.25 -18.96
N LEU A 79 -21.69 -34.83 -19.60
CA LEU A 79 -21.62 -33.93 -20.77
C LEU A 79 -21.07 -32.55 -20.40
N VAL A 80 -21.49 -31.98 -19.28
CA VAL A 80 -21.02 -30.66 -18.84
C VAL A 80 -19.58 -30.72 -18.35
N THR A 81 -19.21 -31.70 -17.53
CA THR A 81 -17.87 -31.77 -16.92
C THR A 81 -16.79 -32.32 -17.85
N LYS A 82 -17.06 -33.43 -18.56
CA LYS A 82 -16.05 -34.12 -19.39
C LYS A 82 -15.94 -33.55 -20.80
N LEU A 83 -17.03 -33.00 -21.34
CA LEU A 83 -17.05 -32.40 -22.68
C LEU A 83 -17.16 -30.87 -22.67
N SER A 84 -17.16 -30.23 -21.49
CA SER A 84 -17.25 -28.77 -21.33
C SER A 84 -18.45 -28.15 -22.07
N VAL A 85 -19.58 -28.87 -22.12
CA VAL A 85 -20.81 -28.39 -22.78
C VAL A 85 -21.39 -27.22 -21.99
N LYS A 86 -21.54 -26.07 -22.63
CA LYS A 86 -22.17 -24.88 -22.05
C LYS A 86 -23.66 -24.84 -22.32
N ILE A 87 -24.47 -24.76 -21.26
CA ILE A 87 -25.93 -24.69 -21.35
C ILE A 87 -26.35 -23.24 -21.10
N GLU A 88 -27.00 -22.61 -22.07
CA GLU A 88 -27.33 -21.17 -22.07
C GLU A 88 -28.81 -20.93 -22.39
N GLY A 89 -29.31 -19.75 -22.01
CA GLY A 89 -30.64 -19.23 -22.35
C GLY A 89 -31.79 -20.18 -21.98
N LYS A 90 -32.73 -20.39 -22.91
CA LYS A 90 -33.93 -21.23 -22.67
C LYS A 90 -33.61 -22.65 -22.21
N SER A 91 -32.53 -23.25 -22.71
CA SER A 91 -32.13 -24.60 -22.32
C SER A 91 -31.69 -24.64 -20.86
N LEU A 92 -31.00 -23.59 -20.37
CA LEU A 92 -30.62 -23.47 -18.96
C LEU A 92 -31.85 -23.43 -18.07
N CYS A 93 -32.84 -22.60 -18.41
CA CYS A 93 -34.11 -22.51 -17.66
C CYS A 93 -34.83 -23.85 -17.59
N ILE A 94 -34.85 -24.63 -18.67
CA ILE A 94 -35.49 -25.95 -18.69
C ILE A 94 -34.74 -26.96 -17.81
N VAL A 95 -33.41 -27.02 -17.94
CA VAL A 95 -32.57 -27.95 -17.17
C VAL A 95 -32.65 -27.64 -15.68
N VAL A 96 -32.52 -26.36 -15.31
CA VAL A 96 -32.60 -25.94 -13.90
C VAL A 96 -33.98 -26.19 -13.32
N ASN A 97 -35.06 -25.82 -14.02
CA ASN A 97 -36.42 -26.12 -13.55
C ASN A 97 -36.66 -27.63 -13.40
N TRP A 98 -36.16 -28.44 -14.35
CA TRP A 98 -36.26 -29.90 -14.28
C TRP A 98 -35.51 -30.45 -13.07
N CYS A 99 -34.26 -30.04 -12.83
CA CYS A 99 -33.49 -30.42 -11.65
C CYS A 99 -34.20 -30.00 -10.35
N CYS A 100 -34.70 -28.77 -10.28
CA CYS A 100 -35.44 -28.22 -9.14
C CYS A 100 -36.73 -29.01 -8.84
N GLN A 101 -37.46 -29.42 -9.88
CA GLN A 101 -38.64 -30.29 -9.73
C GLN A 101 -38.26 -31.72 -9.36
N ALA A 102 -37.18 -32.26 -9.92
CA ALA A 102 -36.69 -33.59 -9.60
C ALA A 102 -36.28 -33.67 -8.12
N LEU A 103 -35.53 -32.69 -7.62
CA LEU A 103 -35.23 -32.57 -6.19
C LEU A 103 -36.49 -32.58 -5.35
N LYS A 104 -37.60 -31.99 -5.80
CA LYS A 104 -38.86 -31.97 -5.05
C LYS A 104 -39.62 -33.30 -5.08
N LEU A 105 -39.65 -33.99 -6.22
CA LEU A 105 -40.60 -35.08 -6.51
C LEU A 105 -39.98 -36.49 -6.49
N SER A 106 -38.66 -36.63 -6.68
CA SER A 106 -37.99 -37.94 -6.69
C SER A 106 -37.76 -38.48 -5.27
N ALA A 107 -37.56 -39.80 -5.17
CA ALA A 107 -37.08 -40.39 -3.92
C ALA A 107 -35.64 -39.96 -3.62
N ASP A 108 -35.23 -40.12 -2.36
CA ASP A 108 -33.97 -39.62 -1.83
C ASP A 108 -32.72 -40.18 -2.55
N VAL A 109 -32.75 -41.44 -3.00
CA VAL A 109 -31.65 -42.09 -3.72
C VAL A 109 -31.17 -41.34 -4.97
N ALA A 110 -32.02 -40.51 -5.60
CA ALA A 110 -31.65 -39.72 -6.77
C ALA A 110 -31.13 -38.32 -6.44
N LEU A 111 -31.21 -37.86 -5.18
CA LEU A 111 -30.90 -36.48 -4.81
C LEU A 111 -29.45 -36.11 -5.07
N ILE A 112 -28.50 -37.02 -4.78
CA ILE A 112 -27.07 -36.75 -5.00
C ILE A 112 -26.78 -36.58 -6.50
N ASP A 113 -27.31 -37.46 -7.35
CA ASP A 113 -27.12 -37.36 -8.80
C ASP A 113 -27.66 -36.03 -9.34
N VAL A 114 -28.86 -35.64 -8.90
CA VAL A 114 -29.48 -34.37 -9.32
C VAL A 114 -28.66 -33.17 -8.84
N LEU A 115 -28.18 -33.16 -7.60
CA LEU A 115 -27.34 -32.08 -7.09
C LEU A 115 -25.97 -32.01 -7.78
N GLN A 116 -25.38 -33.15 -8.13
CA GLN A 116 -24.14 -33.20 -8.91
C GLN A 116 -24.32 -32.62 -10.31
N ALA A 117 -25.41 -32.97 -10.99
CA ALA A 117 -25.78 -32.40 -12.28
C ALA A 117 -25.99 -30.89 -12.18
N LEU A 118 -26.72 -30.45 -11.16
CA LEU A 118 -26.99 -29.02 -10.91
C LEU A 118 -25.71 -28.25 -10.62
N HIS A 119 -24.83 -28.79 -9.78
CA HIS A 119 -23.51 -28.22 -9.49
C HIS A 119 -22.68 -28.06 -10.77
N ALA A 120 -22.57 -29.10 -11.59
CA ALA A 120 -21.83 -29.04 -12.85
C ALA A 120 -22.34 -27.93 -13.79
N VAL A 121 -23.67 -27.78 -13.90
CA VAL A 121 -24.30 -26.71 -14.69
C VAL A 121 -23.94 -25.33 -14.14
N ILE A 122 -24.04 -25.12 -12.83
CA ILE A 122 -23.73 -23.82 -12.20
C ILE A 122 -22.22 -23.50 -12.30
N GLU A 123 -21.37 -24.48 -12.02
CA GLU A 123 -19.90 -24.34 -12.04
C GLU A 123 -19.36 -24.01 -13.43
N SER A 124 -20.10 -24.35 -14.49
CA SER A 124 -19.79 -23.93 -15.87
C SER A 124 -19.92 -22.42 -16.12
N LYS A 125 -20.47 -21.68 -15.14
CA LYS A 125 -20.74 -20.23 -15.15
C LYS A 125 -21.48 -19.76 -16.42
N PRO A 126 -22.74 -20.20 -16.62
CA PRO A 126 -23.55 -19.77 -17.76
C PRO A 126 -23.74 -18.25 -17.81
N SER A 127 -23.74 -17.66 -19.00
CA SER A 127 -23.94 -16.21 -19.16
C SER A 127 -25.35 -15.75 -18.74
N SER A 128 -26.35 -16.63 -18.87
CA SER A 128 -27.75 -16.36 -18.48
C SER A 128 -28.13 -16.90 -17.09
N ILE A 129 -27.17 -17.11 -16.19
CA ILE A 129 -27.44 -17.68 -14.85
C ILE A 129 -28.39 -16.82 -14.01
N GLU A 130 -28.37 -15.49 -14.20
CA GLU A 130 -29.24 -14.53 -13.51
C GLU A 130 -30.72 -14.88 -13.63
N GLU A 131 -31.16 -15.38 -14.78
CA GLU A 131 -32.56 -15.75 -15.08
C GLU A 131 -33.11 -16.86 -14.16
N VAL A 132 -32.22 -17.67 -13.58
CA VAL A 132 -32.58 -18.87 -12.80
C VAL A 132 -32.16 -18.80 -11.33
N THR A 133 -31.45 -17.74 -10.92
CA THR A 133 -30.95 -17.56 -9.54
C THR A 133 -32.03 -17.70 -8.48
N GLN A 134 -33.22 -17.14 -8.72
CA GLN A 134 -34.32 -17.18 -7.75
C GLN A 134 -34.85 -18.61 -7.52
N GLU A 135 -35.04 -19.38 -8.59
CA GLU A 135 -35.52 -20.76 -8.47
C GLU A 135 -34.46 -21.65 -7.80
N LEU A 136 -33.19 -21.48 -8.15
CA LEU A 136 -32.07 -22.16 -7.50
C LEU A 136 -32.03 -21.85 -6.00
N MET A 137 -32.09 -20.58 -5.61
CA MET A 137 -32.07 -20.17 -4.21
C MET A 137 -33.27 -20.66 -3.43
N ASN A 138 -34.46 -20.68 -4.04
CA ASN A 138 -35.66 -21.24 -3.40
C ASN A 138 -35.46 -22.72 -3.05
N ARG A 139 -34.90 -23.52 -3.96
CA ARG A 139 -34.70 -24.96 -3.74
C ARG A 139 -33.52 -25.27 -2.84
N LEU A 140 -32.40 -24.59 -3.02
CA LEU A 140 -31.20 -24.84 -2.23
C LEU A 140 -31.36 -24.39 -0.77
N SER A 141 -32.27 -23.45 -0.51
CA SER A 141 -32.64 -23.05 0.86
C SER A 141 -33.44 -24.10 1.62
N GLU A 142 -34.09 -25.05 0.92
CA GLU A 142 -34.83 -26.15 1.55
C GLU A 142 -33.85 -27.16 2.18
N GLY A 143 -34.17 -27.70 3.37
CA GLY A 143 -33.42 -28.74 4.06
C GLY A 143 -33.50 -30.10 3.35
N LEU A 144 -32.88 -30.23 2.18
CA LEU A 144 -33.02 -31.43 1.33
C LEU A 144 -32.54 -32.69 2.04
N GLU A 145 -31.57 -32.57 2.95
CA GLU A 145 -31.07 -33.67 3.77
C GLU A 145 -32.11 -34.26 4.73
N ASP A 146 -33.16 -33.52 5.10
CA ASP A 146 -34.20 -33.99 6.04
C ASP A 146 -35.07 -35.10 5.42
N ARG A 147 -35.02 -35.25 4.09
CA ARG A 147 -35.69 -36.32 3.33
C ARG A 147 -34.79 -37.53 3.08
N ALA A 148 -33.51 -37.48 3.45
CA ALA A 148 -32.59 -38.57 3.23
C ALA A 148 -32.80 -39.68 4.28
N SER A 149 -33.42 -40.78 3.83
CA SER A 149 -33.70 -41.99 4.62
C SER A 149 -32.83 -43.18 4.22
N LEU A 150 -32.51 -43.30 2.93
CA LEU A 150 -31.67 -44.33 2.31
C LEU A 150 -30.24 -43.83 2.04
N LEU A 151 -30.04 -42.51 2.00
CA LEU A 151 -28.74 -41.86 1.84
C LEU A 151 -28.23 -41.31 3.18
N ILE A 152 -26.91 -41.13 3.29
CA ILE A 152 -26.29 -40.40 4.41
C ILE A 152 -26.70 -38.92 4.30
N PRO A 153 -27.45 -38.34 5.27
CA PRO A 153 -27.95 -36.97 5.16
C PRO A 153 -26.85 -35.92 4.93
N HIS A 154 -25.68 -36.09 5.55
CA HIS A 154 -24.54 -35.19 5.37
C HIS A 154 -23.97 -35.19 3.93
N ASN A 155 -24.12 -36.26 3.15
CA ASN A 155 -23.71 -36.29 1.75
C ASN A 155 -24.66 -35.46 0.88
N VAL A 156 -25.97 -35.53 1.14
CA VAL A 156 -26.97 -34.68 0.47
C VAL A 156 -26.71 -33.21 0.82
N LYS A 157 -26.46 -32.92 2.10
CA LYS A 157 -26.10 -31.59 2.58
C LYS A 157 -24.83 -31.06 1.92
N PHE A 158 -23.78 -31.89 1.79
CA PHE A 158 -22.53 -31.52 1.13
C PHE A 158 -22.76 -31.04 -0.31
N TRP A 159 -23.48 -31.83 -1.12
CA TRP A 159 -23.75 -31.46 -2.51
C TRP A 159 -24.69 -30.25 -2.64
N ARG A 160 -25.64 -30.08 -1.71
CA ARG A 160 -26.48 -28.89 -1.62
C ARG A 160 -25.64 -27.62 -1.38
N ILE A 161 -24.76 -27.65 -0.38
CA ILE A 161 -23.88 -26.52 -0.08
C ILE A 161 -22.90 -26.27 -1.23
N ARG A 162 -22.36 -27.31 -1.88
CA ARG A 162 -21.53 -27.14 -3.09
C ARG A 162 -22.26 -26.39 -4.20
N CYS A 163 -23.54 -26.71 -4.45
CA CYS A 163 -24.35 -25.95 -5.42
C CYS A 163 -24.50 -24.47 -5.00
N MET A 164 -24.73 -24.21 -3.71
CA MET A 164 -24.80 -22.83 -3.19
C MET A 164 -23.46 -22.10 -3.33
N THR A 165 -22.33 -22.73 -2.98
CA THR A 165 -20.98 -22.17 -3.15
C THR A 165 -20.73 -21.78 -4.59
N ALA A 166 -21.01 -22.69 -5.55
CA ALA A 166 -20.86 -22.42 -6.97
C ALA A 166 -21.74 -21.25 -7.43
N LEU A 167 -22.98 -21.17 -6.90
CA LEU A 167 -23.91 -20.10 -7.23
C LEU A 167 -23.45 -18.74 -6.68
N ILE A 168 -22.94 -18.68 -5.45
CA ILE A 168 -22.36 -17.45 -4.87
C ILE A 168 -21.19 -16.97 -5.74
N GLN A 169 -20.31 -17.88 -6.16
CA GLN A 169 -19.14 -17.58 -6.99
C GLN A 169 -19.46 -17.10 -8.42
N THR A 170 -20.73 -17.14 -8.84
CA THR A 170 -21.16 -16.50 -10.10
C THR A 170 -21.20 -14.97 -9.99
N GLY A 171 -21.34 -14.43 -8.77
CA GLY A 171 -21.54 -13.00 -8.55
C GLY A 171 -22.92 -12.48 -8.94
N SER A 172 -23.84 -13.35 -9.35
CA SER A 172 -25.16 -13.00 -9.90
C SER A 172 -26.27 -12.88 -8.85
N LEU A 173 -25.98 -13.14 -7.57
CA LEU A 173 -26.99 -13.12 -6.50
C LEU A 173 -27.25 -11.70 -5.99
N THR A 174 -28.52 -11.42 -5.68
CA THR A 174 -28.93 -10.17 -5.01
C THR A 174 -28.56 -10.19 -3.52
N HIS A 175 -28.45 -9.01 -2.89
CA HIS A 175 -28.16 -8.88 -1.44
C HIS A 175 -29.10 -9.73 -0.56
N ASN A 176 -30.41 -9.76 -0.85
CA ASN A 176 -31.37 -10.56 -0.08
C ASN A 176 -31.14 -12.07 -0.23
N GLN A 177 -30.78 -12.53 -1.44
CA GLN A 177 -30.44 -13.93 -1.68
C GLN A 177 -29.14 -14.31 -0.97
N LEU A 178 -28.14 -13.41 -0.95
CA LEU A 178 -26.90 -13.60 -0.21
C LEU A 178 -27.16 -13.66 1.31
N LEU A 179 -28.06 -12.83 1.84
CA LEU A 179 -28.48 -12.90 3.25
C LEU A 179 -29.10 -14.26 3.59
N ALA A 180 -30.04 -14.76 2.76
CA ALA A 180 -30.66 -16.06 2.96
C ALA A 180 -29.63 -17.21 2.89
N ALA A 181 -28.70 -17.16 1.93
CA ALA A 181 -27.60 -18.12 1.86
C ALA A 181 -26.71 -18.05 3.12
N SER A 182 -26.41 -16.85 3.58
CA SER A 182 -25.55 -16.62 4.75
C SER A 182 -26.15 -17.19 6.03
N GLU A 183 -27.45 -17.07 6.24
CA GLU A 183 -28.13 -17.60 7.44
C GLU A 183 -27.96 -19.13 7.53
N ILE A 184 -28.13 -19.84 6.41
CA ILE A 184 -27.92 -21.30 6.34
C ILE A 184 -26.47 -21.65 6.67
N LEU A 185 -25.51 -20.95 6.06
CA LEU A 185 -24.08 -21.22 6.26
C LEU A 185 -23.62 -20.92 7.69
N LEU A 186 -24.05 -19.80 8.27
CA LEU A 186 -23.74 -19.42 9.64
C LEU A 186 -24.40 -20.39 10.64
N ASN A 187 -25.61 -20.87 10.39
CA ASN A 187 -26.25 -21.90 11.21
C ASN A 187 -25.44 -23.21 11.20
N ILE A 188 -24.92 -23.62 10.04
CA ILE A 188 -24.06 -24.81 9.93
C ILE A 188 -22.75 -24.62 10.71
N LEU A 189 -22.12 -23.45 10.59
CA LEU A 189 -20.78 -23.22 11.12
C LEU A 189 -20.78 -22.87 12.61
N ILE A 190 -21.77 -22.11 13.10
CA ILE A 190 -21.81 -21.54 14.46
C ILE A 190 -22.66 -22.41 15.41
N ILE A 191 -23.86 -22.84 14.97
CA ILE A 191 -24.83 -23.48 15.86
C ILE A 191 -24.54 -24.98 16.00
N ASN A 192 -24.26 -25.67 14.89
CA ASN A 192 -24.05 -27.12 14.90
C ASN A 192 -22.70 -27.46 15.55
N SER A 193 -22.73 -28.42 16.48
CA SER A 193 -21.49 -28.96 17.06
C SER A 193 -20.92 -30.01 16.11
N PRO A 194 -19.70 -29.85 15.59
CA PRO A 194 -19.12 -30.85 14.71
C PRO A 194 -18.89 -32.15 15.46
N LEU A 195 -19.42 -33.24 14.92
CA LEU A 195 -19.03 -34.59 15.29
C LEU A 195 -17.68 -34.86 14.61
N MET A 196 -16.59 -34.76 15.36
CA MET A 196 -15.22 -34.84 14.82
C MET A 196 -14.91 -36.15 14.07
N ASP A 197 -15.64 -37.23 14.39
CA ASP A 197 -15.52 -38.53 13.74
C ASP A 197 -16.34 -38.64 12.45
N ASP A 198 -17.24 -37.69 12.18
CA ASP A 198 -18.01 -37.65 10.95
C ASP A 198 -17.23 -36.93 9.83
N LEU A 199 -16.64 -37.75 8.95
CA LEU A 199 -15.89 -37.29 7.80
C LEU A 199 -16.78 -36.54 6.79
N CYS A 200 -18.04 -36.93 6.64
CA CYS A 200 -18.98 -36.30 5.71
C CYS A 200 -19.33 -34.90 6.21
N PHE A 201 -19.56 -34.75 7.53
CA PHE A 201 -19.79 -33.43 8.12
C PHE A 201 -18.56 -32.52 8.01
N SER A 202 -17.35 -33.07 8.11
CA SER A 202 -16.12 -32.29 7.91
C SER A 202 -15.99 -31.77 6.46
N GLN A 203 -16.50 -32.49 5.47
CA GLN A 203 -16.60 -32.00 4.09
C GLN A 203 -17.64 -30.88 3.97
N VAL A 204 -18.79 -31.00 4.66
CA VAL A 204 -19.79 -29.93 4.75
C VAL A 204 -19.18 -28.65 5.35
N LEU A 205 -18.36 -28.76 6.40
CA LEU A 205 -17.66 -27.61 6.99
C LEU A 205 -16.74 -26.94 5.97
N THR A 206 -15.96 -27.74 5.24
CA THR A 206 -15.01 -27.22 4.22
C THR A 206 -15.75 -26.40 3.16
N CYS A 207 -16.78 -26.97 2.53
CA CYS A 207 -17.52 -26.24 1.49
C CYS A 207 -18.34 -25.06 2.04
N SER A 208 -18.77 -25.11 3.31
CA SER A 208 -19.45 -23.98 3.95
C SER A 208 -18.50 -22.80 4.21
N ILE A 209 -17.26 -23.07 4.61
CA ILE A 209 -16.23 -22.03 4.78
C ILE A 209 -15.87 -21.41 3.42
N GLU A 210 -15.74 -22.23 2.36
CA GLU A 210 -15.53 -21.76 0.99
C GLU A 210 -16.71 -20.90 0.48
N ALA A 211 -17.95 -21.25 0.85
CA ALA A 211 -19.13 -20.45 0.53
C ALA A 211 -19.10 -19.08 1.23
N VAL A 212 -18.73 -19.05 2.52
CA VAL A 212 -18.54 -17.79 3.27
C VAL A 212 -17.45 -16.93 2.63
N GLN A 213 -16.37 -17.53 2.14
CA GLN A 213 -15.35 -16.80 1.39
C GLN A 213 -15.95 -16.11 0.16
N GLY A 214 -16.77 -16.82 -0.62
CA GLY A 214 -17.48 -16.23 -1.76
C GLY A 214 -18.45 -15.11 -1.36
N LEU A 215 -19.10 -15.19 -0.19
CA LEU A 215 -19.94 -14.11 0.33
C LEU A 215 -19.11 -12.84 0.61
N CYS A 216 -17.93 -12.99 1.21
CA CYS A 216 -17.00 -11.87 1.44
C CYS A 216 -16.63 -11.18 0.11
N ASP A 217 -16.35 -11.97 -0.94
CA ASP A 217 -15.96 -11.44 -2.25
C ASP A 217 -17.09 -10.67 -2.96
N CYS A 218 -18.33 -11.15 -2.81
CA CYS A 218 -19.48 -10.62 -3.53
C CYS A 218 -20.15 -9.41 -2.84
N ASP A 219 -20.09 -9.33 -1.51
CA ASP A 219 -20.85 -8.33 -0.75
C ASP A 219 -20.07 -7.72 0.41
N LYS A 220 -19.45 -6.57 0.14
CA LYS A 220 -18.71 -5.77 1.13
C LYS A 220 -19.60 -5.29 2.28
N LYS A 221 -20.88 -5.02 2.02
CA LYS A 221 -21.81 -4.56 3.06
C LYS A 221 -22.08 -5.70 4.03
N TRP A 222 -22.40 -6.89 3.52
CA TRP A 222 -22.57 -8.09 4.34
C TRP A 222 -21.33 -8.37 5.20
N LEU A 223 -20.14 -8.30 4.59
CA LEU A 223 -18.87 -8.51 5.29
C LEU A 223 -18.70 -7.52 6.45
N SER A 224 -18.98 -6.22 6.24
CA SER A 224 -18.84 -5.20 7.30
C SER A 224 -19.73 -5.49 8.52
N GLU A 225 -20.91 -6.06 8.31
CA GLU A 225 -21.87 -6.40 9.38
C GLU A 225 -21.50 -7.70 10.12
N HIS A 226 -20.89 -8.65 9.42
CA HIS A 226 -20.62 -10.02 9.90
C HIS A 226 -19.12 -10.33 10.12
N LEU A 227 -18.21 -9.37 9.95
CA LEU A 227 -16.76 -9.60 10.07
C LEU A 227 -16.38 -10.31 11.38
N GLY A 228 -16.98 -9.90 12.50
CA GLY A 228 -16.76 -10.54 13.79
C GLY A 228 -17.17 -12.02 13.85
N ASP A 229 -18.24 -12.40 13.14
CA ASP A 229 -18.70 -13.78 13.03
C ASP A 229 -17.76 -14.61 12.14
N VAL A 230 -17.32 -14.03 11.03
CA VAL A 230 -16.33 -14.64 10.12
C VAL A 230 -15.00 -14.90 10.84
N ILE A 231 -14.49 -13.93 11.61
CA ILE A 231 -13.28 -14.13 12.43
C ILE A 231 -13.51 -15.22 13.47
N GLY A 232 -14.69 -15.30 14.07
CA GLY A 232 -15.06 -16.37 15.00
C GLY A 232 -15.04 -17.77 14.37
N ILE A 233 -15.51 -17.89 13.13
CA ILE A 233 -15.45 -19.13 12.35
C ILE A 233 -13.98 -19.51 12.08
N ILE A 234 -13.17 -18.57 11.60
CA ILE A 234 -11.74 -18.78 11.34
C ILE A 234 -11.04 -19.31 12.60
N MET A 235 -11.19 -18.63 13.74
CA MET A 235 -10.53 -18.99 14.99
C MET A 235 -10.96 -20.36 15.54
N ALA A 236 -12.20 -20.79 15.27
CA ALA A 236 -12.69 -22.10 15.70
C ALA A 236 -12.16 -23.25 14.83
N TYR A 237 -12.06 -23.03 13.51
CA TYR A 237 -11.79 -24.08 12.54
C TYR A 237 -10.33 -24.14 12.05
N MET A 238 -9.51 -23.11 12.26
CA MET A 238 -8.09 -23.11 11.84
C MET A 238 -7.20 -24.14 12.58
N HIS A 239 -7.68 -24.68 13.70
CA HIS A 239 -7.03 -25.74 14.49
C HIS A 239 -7.86 -27.03 14.55
N PHE A 240 -8.88 -27.15 13.70
CA PHE A 240 -9.82 -28.27 13.69
C PHE A 240 -9.13 -29.63 13.54
N GLY A 241 -9.35 -30.54 14.50
CA GLY A 241 -8.84 -31.91 14.43
C GLY A 241 -7.37 -32.10 14.83
N LEU A 242 -6.71 -31.07 15.36
CA LEU A 242 -5.38 -31.23 15.97
C LEU A 242 -5.49 -31.94 17.33
N ALA A 243 -4.54 -32.83 17.62
CA ALA A 243 -4.60 -33.69 18.80
C ALA A 243 -4.50 -32.92 20.14
N ASP A 244 -3.77 -31.82 20.17
CA ASP A 244 -3.59 -30.94 21.32
C ASP A 244 -4.61 -29.79 21.38
N TRP A 245 -5.61 -29.78 20.48
CA TRP A 245 -6.60 -28.72 20.40
C TRP A 245 -8.01 -29.19 20.78
N LYS A 246 -8.58 -28.56 21.80
CA LYS A 246 -9.99 -28.78 22.17
C LYS A 246 -10.88 -27.83 21.37
N PHE A 247 -11.73 -28.40 20.51
CA PHE A 247 -12.68 -27.62 19.71
C PHE A 247 -13.58 -26.75 20.60
N LYS A 248 -13.68 -25.47 20.23
CA LYS A 248 -14.59 -24.49 20.83
C LYS A 248 -15.50 -24.00 19.72
N ARG A 249 -16.80 -23.92 19.99
CA ARG A 249 -17.76 -23.39 19.02
C ARG A 249 -17.38 -21.96 18.62
N PRO A 250 -17.57 -21.57 17.36
CA PRO A 250 -17.39 -20.18 16.94
C PRO A 250 -18.20 -19.24 17.81
N LYS A 251 -17.59 -18.12 18.16
CA LYS A 251 -18.26 -17.00 18.82
C LYS A 251 -17.93 -15.75 18.05
N ARG A 252 -18.86 -14.80 17.98
CA ARG A 252 -18.60 -13.49 17.41
C ARG A 252 -17.39 -12.87 18.13
N HIS A 253 -16.33 -12.61 17.38
CA HIS A 253 -15.18 -11.86 17.89
C HIS A 253 -15.50 -10.37 17.79
N PHE A 254 -15.20 -9.65 18.85
CA PHE A 254 -15.30 -8.19 18.86
C PHE A 254 -13.91 -7.60 18.65
N PRO A 255 -13.79 -6.51 17.85
CA PRO A 255 -12.52 -5.82 17.71
C PRO A 255 -12.10 -5.26 19.07
N THR A 256 -10.83 -5.47 19.43
CA THR A 256 -10.22 -4.84 20.58
C THR A 256 -10.28 -3.32 20.38
N PRO A 257 -10.71 -2.52 21.37
CA PRO A 257 -10.68 -1.06 21.25
C PRO A 257 -9.25 -0.59 20.99
N LEU A 258 -9.00 -0.11 19.77
CA LEU A 258 -7.71 0.45 19.40
C LEU A 258 -7.73 1.96 19.63
N PRO A 259 -6.62 2.58 20.08
CA PRO A 259 -6.40 4.00 19.84
C PRO A 259 -6.47 4.18 18.32
N VAL A 260 -7.47 4.90 17.84
CA VAL A 260 -7.91 4.77 16.45
C VAL A 260 -6.78 5.10 15.47
N VAL A 261 -6.40 4.12 14.64
CA VAL A 261 -5.58 4.37 13.45
C VAL A 261 -6.53 4.86 12.37
N HIS A 262 -6.89 6.14 12.41
CA HIS A 262 -7.63 6.75 11.32
C HIS A 262 -6.67 7.12 10.19
N ASN A 263 -6.91 6.57 9.01
CA ASN A 263 -6.85 7.42 7.82
C ASN A 263 -8.11 8.28 7.84
N SER A 264 -7.94 9.57 7.57
CA SER A 264 -8.95 10.61 7.72
C SER A 264 -10.21 10.32 6.89
N SER A 265 -11.20 9.69 7.53
CA SER A 265 -12.58 9.60 7.08
C SER A 265 -13.45 9.36 8.33
N ASP A 266 -14.35 10.31 8.58
CA ASP A 266 -15.41 10.34 9.59
C ASP A 266 -15.07 10.72 11.04
N VAL A 267 -15.49 11.94 11.42
CA VAL A 267 -15.51 12.46 12.80
C VAL A 267 -16.95 12.81 13.18
N LYS A 268 -17.39 12.30 14.35
CA LYS A 268 -18.24 13.04 15.30
C LYS A 268 -17.68 12.81 16.71
N GLY A 269 -17.39 13.89 17.46
CA GLY A 269 -16.91 13.85 18.86
C GLY A 269 -18.02 13.51 19.88
N PRO A 270 -17.85 13.71 21.22
CA PRO A 270 -16.76 14.41 21.94
C PRO A 270 -16.29 13.80 23.32
N VAL A 271 -15.33 14.50 23.99
CA VAL A 271 -15.07 14.69 25.46
C VAL A 271 -13.99 13.88 26.26
N ASN A 272 -12.95 14.64 26.68
CA ASN A 272 -12.10 14.71 27.92
C ASN A 272 -11.48 13.48 28.64
N HIS A 273 -10.14 13.47 28.82
CA HIS A 273 -9.41 13.91 30.06
C HIS A 273 -7.90 13.51 30.11
N ARG A 274 -7.09 14.48 30.58
CA ARG A 274 -5.83 14.42 31.38
C ARG A 274 -4.48 13.85 30.85
N LYS A 275 -3.59 14.84 30.64
CA LYS A 275 -2.11 14.95 30.64
C LYS A 275 -1.25 13.90 31.40
N GLN A 276 -0.09 13.56 30.81
CA GLN A 276 1.24 13.70 31.44
C GLN A 276 2.37 13.75 30.39
N ARG A 277 3.39 14.59 30.65
CA ARG A 277 4.51 15.02 29.78
C ARG A 277 5.78 14.22 30.08
N THR A 278 6.61 13.94 29.08
CA THR A 278 8.07 13.75 29.28
C THR A 278 8.85 14.21 28.04
N LYS A 279 9.92 14.99 28.28
CA LYS A 279 10.79 15.68 27.31
C LYS A 279 11.82 14.72 26.69
N ALA A 280 12.11 14.86 25.39
CA ALA A 280 13.40 14.46 24.78
C ALA A 280 13.71 15.35 23.55
N ILE A 281 15.01 15.47 23.26
CA ILE A 281 15.72 16.57 22.61
C ILE A 281 15.60 16.55 21.08
N ARG A 282 15.50 17.75 20.47
CA ARG A 282 15.49 18.04 19.03
C ARG A 282 16.92 17.95 18.45
N GLN A 283 17.11 17.21 17.37
CA GLN A 283 18.11 17.51 16.33
C GLN A 283 17.46 17.31 14.96
N GLY A 284 17.58 18.34 14.11
CA GLY A 284 16.91 18.46 12.84
C GLY A 284 17.52 17.57 11.75
N LEU A 285 16.65 16.90 11.00
CA LEU A 285 16.95 16.25 9.74
C LEU A 285 15.96 16.78 8.71
N LYS A 286 16.50 17.40 7.66
CA LYS A 286 15.78 17.86 6.46
C LYS A 286 15.06 16.66 5.85
N SER A 287 13.74 16.75 5.68
CA SER A 287 12.92 15.71 5.06
C SER A 287 13.05 15.78 3.53
N ASN A 288 13.88 14.92 2.95
CA ASN A 288 13.76 14.53 1.54
C ASN A 288 12.62 13.50 1.43
N ASP A 289 11.39 13.99 1.25
CA ASP A 289 10.18 13.17 1.04
C ASP A 289 10.08 12.71 -0.44
N ASP A 290 11.08 11.97 -0.94
CA ASP A 290 11.04 11.27 -2.23
C ASP A 290 11.03 9.72 -2.08
N GLU A 291 10.89 9.19 -0.87
CA GLU A 291 10.66 7.75 -0.67
C GLU A 291 9.21 7.35 -0.91
N LYS A 292 8.87 7.14 -2.18
CA LYS A 292 8.09 5.96 -2.54
C LYS A 292 9.06 4.91 -3.06
N SER A 293 9.82 4.30 -2.15
CA SER A 293 10.36 2.96 -2.43
C SER A 293 9.15 2.07 -2.60
N VAL A 294 8.83 1.77 -3.86
CA VAL A 294 7.88 0.74 -4.24
C VAL A 294 8.47 -0.57 -3.76
N VAL A 295 8.24 -0.92 -2.49
CA VAL A 295 8.23 -2.32 -2.08
C VAL A 295 6.95 -2.87 -2.69
N ASN A 296 7.01 -3.21 -3.97
CA ASN A 296 6.10 -4.20 -4.52
C ASN A 296 6.42 -5.45 -3.72
N VAL A 297 5.61 -5.72 -2.70
CA VAL A 297 5.52 -7.08 -2.15
C VAL A 297 5.03 -7.89 -3.34
N GLU A 298 5.93 -8.67 -3.96
CA GLU A 298 5.53 -9.66 -4.94
C GLU A 298 4.38 -10.44 -4.32
N GLU A 299 3.25 -10.42 -5.03
CA GLU A 299 2.04 -11.11 -4.64
C GLU A 299 2.45 -12.57 -4.45
N PHE A 300 2.41 -13.07 -3.21
CA PHE A 300 2.79 -14.44 -2.90
C PHE A 300 1.92 -15.37 -3.76
N ASP A 301 2.48 -15.90 -4.85
CA ASP A 301 1.73 -16.63 -5.84
C ASP A 301 1.40 -18.02 -5.30
N LEU A 302 0.24 -18.11 -4.67
CA LEU A 302 -0.35 -19.36 -4.18
C LEU A 302 -0.51 -20.41 -5.29
N ALA A 303 -0.44 -20.02 -6.58
CA ALA A 303 -0.56 -20.94 -7.71
C ALA A 303 0.64 -21.90 -7.83
N GLU A 304 1.84 -21.53 -7.36
CA GLU A 304 3.02 -22.40 -7.38
C GLU A 304 2.95 -23.56 -6.35
N LEU A 305 2.00 -23.53 -5.40
CA LEU A 305 1.79 -24.58 -4.39
C LEU A 305 0.92 -25.76 -4.87
N ASN A 306 0.70 -25.91 -6.18
CA ASN A 306 -0.03 -27.03 -6.78
C ASN A 306 0.79 -28.35 -6.73
N LEU A 307 1.05 -28.84 -5.52
CA LEU A 307 1.35 -30.25 -5.29
C LEU A 307 0.07 -31.05 -5.53
N THR A 308 -0.04 -31.65 -6.71
CA THR A 308 -1.06 -32.63 -7.07
C THR A 308 -0.92 -33.84 -6.15
N THR A 309 -1.67 -33.89 -5.04
CA THR A 309 -1.85 -35.15 -4.32
C THR A 309 -2.86 -35.98 -5.10
N SER A 310 -2.38 -37.01 -5.80
CA SER A 310 -3.23 -38.04 -6.42
C SER A 310 -4.26 -38.54 -5.40
N ASP A 311 -5.52 -38.62 -5.81
CA ASP A 311 -6.68 -38.99 -4.99
C ASP A 311 -6.92 -40.50 -4.90
N SER A 312 -5.98 -41.34 -5.35
CA SER A 312 -6.17 -42.79 -5.43
C SER A 312 -5.87 -43.55 -4.13
N ASP A 313 -6.94 -44.19 -3.62
CA ASP A 313 -7.03 -45.48 -2.91
C ASP A 313 -6.08 -45.81 -1.74
N PHE A 314 -6.65 -45.94 -0.53
CA PHE A 314 -6.04 -46.66 0.60
C PHE A 314 -7.02 -47.66 1.21
N SER A 315 -6.49 -48.83 1.57
CA SER A 315 -7.23 -49.97 2.12
C SER A 315 -7.80 -49.70 3.51
N ASP A 316 -8.88 -50.44 3.83
CA ASP A 316 -9.67 -50.41 5.06
C ASP A 316 -8.96 -50.93 6.33
N ASN A 317 -7.67 -50.63 6.51
CA ASN A 317 -6.99 -50.88 7.77
C ASN A 317 -7.13 -49.66 8.71
N GLU A 318 -7.02 -49.87 10.03
CA GLU A 318 -7.18 -48.83 11.05
C GLU A 318 -6.26 -47.61 10.82
N GLY A 319 -5.02 -47.85 10.34
CA GLY A 319 -4.09 -46.79 9.92
C GLY A 319 -4.57 -45.96 8.73
N GLY A 320 -5.28 -46.57 7.77
CA GLY A 320 -5.86 -45.88 6.60
C GLY A 320 -7.01 -44.94 6.99
N ARG A 321 -7.83 -45.34 7.96
CA ARG A 321 -8.93 -44.51 8.48
C ARG A 321 -8.42 -43.28 9.23
N LEU A 322 -7.39 -43.43 10.05
CA LEU A 322 -6.75 -42.31 10.75
C LEU A 322 -6.10 -41.31 9.77
N ALA A 323 -5.41 -41.81 8.74
CA ALA A 323 -4.84 -40.98 7.69
C ALA A 323 -5.91 -40.22 6.88
N LYS A 324 -7.01 -40.91 6.51
CA LYS A 324 -8.17 -40.29 5.84
C LYS A 324 -8.79 -39.17 6.68
N ARG A 325 -8.95 -39.41 7.99
CA ARG A 325 -9.47 -38.40 8.94
C ARG A 325 -8.56 -37.18 9.02
N ALA A 326 -7.26 -37.40 9.22
CA ALA A 326 -6.27 -36.32 9.26
C ALA A 326 -6.29 -35.47 7.97
N ARG A 327 -6.42 -36.12 6.80
CA ARG A 327 -6.54 -35.45 5.50
C ARG A 327 -7.80 -34.59 5.41
N VAL A 328 -8.97 -35.12 5.75
CA VAL A 328 -10.23 -34.36 5.71
C VAL A 328 -10.21 -33.19 6.70
N HIS A 329 -9.71 -33.39 7.92
CA HIS A 329 -9.56 -32.31 8.90
C HIS A 329 -8.57 -31.23 8.43
N SER A 330 -7.49 -31.60 7.74
CA SER A 330 -6.56 -30.63 7.16
C SER A 330 -7.20 -29.74 6.10
N LYS A 331 -8.21 -30.24 5.35
CA LYS A 331 -8.97 -29.43 4.39
C LYS A 331 -9.82 -28.36 5.08
N VAL A 332 -10.43 -28.68 6.22
CA VAL A 332 -11.18 -27.71 7.05
C VAL A 332 -10.26 -26.59 7.54
N ARG A 333 -9.08 -26.94 8.06
CA ARG A 333 -8.07 -25.96 8.51
C ARG A 333 -7.56 -25.10 7.36
N LEU A 334 -7.29 -25.71 6.20
CA LEU A 334 -6.85 -24.99 5.00
C LEU A 334 -7.90 -23.99 4.52
N ALA A 335 -9.18 -24.40 4.42
CA ALA A 335 -10.26 -23.52 4.02
C ALA A 335 -10.40 -22.33 4.99
N SER A 336 -10.23 -22.57 6.30
CA SER A 336 -10.27 -21.50 7.32
C SER A 336 -9.13 -20.49 7.17
N LEU A 337 -7.91 -20.97 6.90
CA LEU A 337 -6.75 -20.09 6.68
C LEU A 337 -6.84 -19.34 5.35
N ASN A 338 -7.33 -19.98 4.30
CA ASN A 338 -7.59 -19.32 3.02
C ASN A 338 -8.66 -18.22 3.16
N LEU A 339 -9.71 -18.47 3.94
CA LEU A 339 -10.70 -17.44 4.26
C LEU A 339 -10.05 -16.24 4.97
N LEU A 340 -9.18 -16.47 5.96
CA LEU A 340 -8.45 -15.37 6.62
C LEU A 340 -7.54 -14.61 5.65
N LEU A 341 -6.81 -15.32 4.80
CA LEU A 341 -5.97 -14.71 3.77
C LEU A 341 -6.79 -13.94 2.73
N ASN A 342 -8.01 -14.41 2.42
CA ASN A 342 -8.92 -13.69 1.54
C ASN A 342 -9.41 -12.38 2.17
N LEU A 343 -9.69 -12.37 3.47
CA LEU A 343 -10.07 -11.14 4.17
C LEU A 343 -9.00 -10.03 4.06
N THR A 344 -7.71 -10.39 4.07
CA THR A 344 -6.64 -9.39 3.91
C THR A 344 -6.68 -8.72 2.53
N LYS A 345 -7.22 -9.40 1.51
CA LYS A 345 -7.41 -8.86 0.15
C LYS A 345 -8.71 -8.07 0.00
N VAL A 346 -9.82 -8.56 0.57
CA VAL A 346 -11.17 -8.00 0.34
C VAL A 346 -11.43 -6.73 1.15
N CYS A 347 -11.12 -6.73 2.45
CA CYS A 347 -11.35 -5.58 3.33
C CYS A 347 -10.05 -4.87 3.75
N GLY A 348 -8.89 -5.48 3.48
CA GLY A 348 -7.59 -4.92 3.82
C GLY A 348 -7.16 -5.19 5.26
N CYS A 349 -5.85 -5.29 5.49
CA CYS A 349 -5.31 -5.62 6.81
C CYS A 349 -5.65 -4.59 7.90
N ILE A 350 -5.89 -3.32 7.54
CA ILE A 350 -6.18 -2.25 8.52
C ILE A 350 -7.49 -2.51 9.25
N GLU A 351 -8.53 -2.95 8.54
CA GLU A 351 -9.82 -3.30 9.15
C GLU A 351 -9.69 -4.49 10.13
N LEU A 352 -8.67 -5.33 9.93
CA LEU A 352 -8.40 -6.49 10.77
C LEU A 352 -7.62 -6.15 12.05
N PHE A 353 -7.06 -4.94 12.21
CA PHE A 353 -6.22 -4.58 13.36
C PHE A 353 -6.90 -4.82 14.71
N GLY A 354 -8.22 -4.59 14.80
CA GLY A 354 -8.98 -4.87 16.03
C GLY A 354 -8.94 -6.34 16.45
N TYR A 355 -8.68 -7.25 15.51
CA TYR A 355 -8.67 -8.70 15.72
C TYR A 355 -7.24 -9.26 15.88
N TYR A 356 -6.20 -8.44 15.73
CA TYR A 356 -4.81 -8.89 15.82
C TYR A 356 -4.49 -9.50 17.19
N GLY A 357 -5.11 -8.98 18.26
CA GLY A 357 -4.96 -9.53 19.61
C GLY A 357 -5.36 -11.01 19.71
N SER A 358 -6.34 -11.48 18.93
CA SER A 358 -6.71 -12.90 18.88
C SER A 358 -5.98 -13.68 17.80
N LEU A 359 -5.82 -13.10 16.60
CA LEU A 359 -5.22 -13.77 15.44
C LEU A 359 -3.72 -14.05 15.64
N LEU A 360 -3.01 -13.12 16.26
CA LEU A 360 -1.56 -13.17 16.44
C LEU A 360 -1.13 -13.69 17.81
N ALA A 361 -2.08 -13.93 18.73
CA ALA A 361 -1.78 -14.53 20.03
C ALA A 361 -1.34 -15.98 19.89
N SER A 362 -0.77 -16.53 20.97
CA SER A 362 -0.27 -17.92 21.00
C SER A 362 -1.32 -18.98 20.63
N SER A 363 -2.61 -18.68 20.80
CA SER A 363 -3.73 -19.55 20.42
C SER A 363 -4.27 -19.33 19.00
N GLY A 364 -3.69 -18.40 18.22
CA GLY A 364 -4.09 -18.08 16.85
C GLY A 364 -3.17 -18.72 15.80
N LEU A 365 -2.70 -17.92 14.85
CA LEU A 365 -1.75 -18.33 13.80
C LEU A 365 -0.46 -18.98 14.36
N PRO A 366 0.18 -18.47 15.43
CA PRO A 366 1.32 -19.13 16.06
C PRO A 366 1.11 -20.60 16.39
N HIS A 367 -0.08 -20.98 16.86
CA HIS A 367 -0.39 -22.39 17.16
C HIS A 367 -0.38 -23.23 15.87
N SER A 368 -1.03 -22.76 14.81
CA SER A 368 -1.02 -23.43 13.50
C SER A 368 0.40 -23.56 12.96
N ILE A 369 1.26 -22.55 13.11
CA ILE A 369 2.64 -22.60 12.63
C ILE A 369 3.49 -23.64 13.38
N LEU A 370 3.25 -23.83 14.68
CA LEU A 370 4.05 -24.73 15.52
C LEU A 370 3.55 -26.18 15.56
N ARG A 371 2.24 -26.39 15.35
CA ARG A 371 1.59 -27.69 15.57
C ARG A 371 1.08 -28.37 14.30
N GLU A 372 0.96 -27.65 13.19
CA GLU A 372 0.35 -28.19 11.97
C GLU A 372 1.23 -29.27 11.30
N PRO A 373 0.73 -30.51 11.14
CA PRO A 373 1.46 -31.56 10.43
C PRO A 373 1.40 -31.43 8.90
N ALA A 374 0.34 -30.85 8.32
CA ALA A 374 0.18 -30.75 6.88
C ALA A 374 0.94 -29.54 6.32
N ILE A 375 1.95 -29.81 5.47
CA ILE A 375 2.84 -28.78 4.89
C ILE A 375 2.05 -27.61 4.27
N ARG A 376 1.02 -27.89 3.46
CA ARG A 376 0.22 -26.85 2.78
C ARG A 376 -0.52 -25.94 3.77
N VAL A 377 -1.08 -26.52 4.82
CA VAL A 377 -1.81 -25.76 5.87
C VAL A 377 -0.82 -24.90 6.65
N ARG A 378 0.34 -25.47 7.01
CA ARG A 378 1.40 -24.76 7.72
C ARG A 378 1.97 -23.61 6.90
N SER A 379 2.27 -23.83 5.62
CA SER A 379 2.69 -22.78 4.68
C SER A 379 1.68 -21.66 4.58
N THR A 380 0.38 -21.99 4.47
CA THR A 380 -0.70 -20.99 4.40
C THR A 380 -0.78 -20.16 5.69
N ALA A 381 -0.61 -20.79 6.86
CA ALA A 381 -0.58 -20.08 8.14
C ALA A 381 0.60 -19.10 8.23
N ILE A 382 1.79 -19.53 7.80
CA ILE A 382 3.00 -18.68 7.78
C ILE A 382 2.83 -17.52 6.80
N ALA A 383 2.34 -17.79 5.58
CA ALA A 383 2.10 -16.76 4.57
C ALA A 383 1.05 -15.73 5.05
N THR A 384 -0.03 -16.21 5.68
CA THR A 384 -1.07 -15.33 6.25
C THR A 384 -0.50 -14.45 7.35
N LEU A 385 0.33 -15.01 8.25
CA LEU A 385 1.02 -14.21 9.27
C LEU A 385 1.93 -13.15 8.64
N SER A 386 2.70 -13.53 7.61
CA SER A 386 3.59 -12.61 6.89
C SER A 386 2.82 -11.42 6.29
N VAL A 387 1.69 -11.68 5.61
CA VAL A 387 0.85 -10.62 5.03
C VAL A 387 0.28 -9.69 6.10
N LEU A 388 -0.20 -10.23 7.21
CA LEU A 388 -0.71 -9.44 8.33
C LEU A 388 0.38 -8.55 8.94
N LEU A 389 1.61 -9.06 9.08
CA LEU A 389 2.74 -8.32 9.65
C LEU A 389 3.28 -7.23 8.72
N SER A 390 3.38 -7.49 7.41
CA SER A 390 3.85 -6.50 6.44
C SER A 390 2.99 -5.23 6.43
N ALA A 391 1.68 -5.36 6.66
CA ALA A 391 0.77 -4.21 6.78
C ALA A 391 0.76 -3.56 8.19
N ALA A 392 1.41 -4.17 9.18
CA ALA A 392 1.27 -3.80 10.59
C ALA A 392 2.32 -2.80 11.11
N LYS A 393 3.24 -2.31 10.27
CA LYS A 393 4.29 -1.38 10.71
C LYS A 393 3.75 -0.16 11.46
N GLY A 394 2.67 0.45 10.96
CA GLY A 394 2.01 1.58 11.62
C GLY A 394 1.27 1.19 12.91
N PHE A 395 0.74 -0.03 12.97
CA PHE A 395 0.03 -0.56 14.14
C PHE A 395 0.99 -0.88 15.30
N PHE A 396 2.09 -1.58 15.00
CA PHE A 396 3.10 -1.96 15.98
C PHE A 396 4.07 -0.85 16.34
N ALA A 397 4.06 0.29 15.62
CA ALA A 397 4.89 1.45 15.96
C ALA A 397 4.68 1.95 17.40
N PHE A 398 3.51 1.69 18.00
CA PHE A 398 3.17 2.07 19.37
C PHE A 398 3.64 1.07 20.44
N ALA A 399 4.15 -0.09 20.05
CA ALA A 399 4.63 -1.09 21.00
C ALA A 399 5.77 -0.51 21.85
N GLN A 400 5.64 -0.64 23.17
CA GLN A 400 6.63 -0.17 24.11
C GLN A 400 6.62 -1.03 25.36
N GLU A 401 7.82 -1.47 25.74
CA GLU A 401 8.03 -2.13 27.01
C GLU A 401 8.26 -1.09 28.11
N THR A 402 7.50 -1.18 29.20
CA THR A 402 7.63 -0.30 30.38
C THR A 402 7.87 -1.15 31.61
N GLU A 403 8.83 -0.76 32.44
CA GLU A 403 9.06 -1.41 33.74
C GLU A 403 8.06 -0.86 34.76
N SER A 404 7.31 -1.76 35.40
CA SER A 404 6.47 -1.48 36.57
C SER A 404 5.34 -0.45 36.34
N ALA A 405 4.23 -0.90 35.73
CA ALA A 405 2.96 -0.17 35.74
C ALA A 405 1.90 -0.94 36.55
N SER A 406 1.08 -0.22 37.32
CA SER A 406 -0.06 -0.79 38.06
C SER A 406 -1.23 -1.22 37.16
N PHE A 407 -1.16 -0.93 35.86
CA PHE A 407 -2.13 -1.28 34.83
C PHE A 407 -1.40 -1.63 33.52
N THR A 408 -1.88 -2.63 32.78
CA THR A 408 -1.31 -3.03 31.48
C THR A 408 -1.71 -2.07 30.37
N ALA A 409 -0.81 -1.17 29.98
CA ALA A 409 -1.03 -0.27 28.86
C ALA A 409 -1.13 -1.01 27.52
N PHE A 410 -1.91 -0.47 26.57
CA PHE A 410 -2.06 -1.04 25.23
C PHE A 410 -0.70 -1.22 24.52
N SER A 411 0.22 -0.28 24.69
CA SER A 411 1.60 -0.37 24.17
C SER A 411 2.38 -1.58 24.70
N SER A 412 2.15 -1.96 25.96
CA SER A 412 2.78 -3.14 26.59
C SER A 412 2.19 -4.43 26.05
N VAL A 413 0.87 -4.48 25.82
CA VAL A 413 0.19 -5.63 25.19
C VAL A 413 0.75 -5.87 23.78
N LEU A 414 0.93 -4.81 22.99
CA LEU A 414 1.56 -4.91 21.66
C LEU A 414 3.00 -5.39 21.74
N ALA A 415 3.78 -4.92 22.72
CA ALA A 415 5.15 -5.37 22.92
C ALA A 415 5.21 -6.88 23.25
N ASP A 416 4.34 -7.37 24.13
CA ASP A 416 4.29 -8.78 24.50
C ASP A 416 3.79 -9.66 23.34
N LEU A 417 2.88 -9.16 22.50
CA LEU A 417 2.46 -9.83 21.28
C LEU A 417 3.64 -10.01 20.31
N LEU A 418 4.45 -8.96 20.09
CA LEU A 418 5.65 -9.04 19.25
C LEU A 418 6.68 -10.03 19.82
N LYS A 419 6.92 -10.04 21.13
CA LYS A 419 7.83 -11.01 21.77
C LYS A 419 7.36 -12.46 21.58
N SER A 420 6.05 -12.70 21.74
CA SER A 420 5.43 -14.00 21.53
C SER A 420 5.64 -14.48 20.08
N LEU A 421 5.45 -13.58 19.10
CA LEU A 421 5.68 -13.88 17.68
C LEU A 421 7.15 -14.22 17.38
N HIS A 422 8.11 -13.48 17.95
CA HIS A 422 9.54 -13.81 17.82
C HIS A 422 9.82 -15.22 18.38
N THR A 423 9.30 -15.50 19.57
CA THR A 423 9.46 -16.81 20.23
C THR A 423 8.86 -17.94 19.38
N CYS A 424 7.70 -17.69 18.76
CA CYS A 424 7.05 -18.63 17.86
C CYS A 424 7.93 -18.93 16.64
N LEU A 425 8.41 -17.92 15.91
CA LEU A 425 9.23 -18.14 14.72
C LEU A 425 10.56 -18.84 15.07
N ILE A 426 11.24 -18.41 16.13
CA ILE A 426 12.48 -19.07 16.60
C ILE A 426 12.22 -20.54 16.92
N SER A 427 11.09 -20.85 17.57
CA SER A 427 10.72 -22.23 17.87
C SER A 427 10.39 -23.03 16.60
N ALA A 428 9.76 -22.41 15.61
CA ALA A 428 9.46 -23.04 14.32
C ALA A 428 10.76 -23.37 13.54
N PHE A 429 11.76 -22.50 13.55
CA PHE A 429 13.07 -22.75 12.93
C PHE A 429 13.82 -23.93 13.57
N LYS A 430 13.64 -24.16 14.88
CA LYS A 430 14.26 -25.30 15.59
C LYS A 430 13.63 -26.65 15.24
N GLN A 431 12.45 -26.67 14.62
CA GLN A 431 11.80 -27.90 14.18
C GLN A 431 12.36 -28.36 12.83
N THR A 432 12.61 -29.65 12.68
CA THR A 432 12.95 -30.24 11.38
C THR A 432 11.77 -30.08 10.42
N SER A 433 11.99 -29.33 9.34
CA SER A 433 10.94 -28.98 8.37
C SER A 433 11.46 -29.10 6.93
N PRO A 434 10.59 -29.25 5.91
CA PRO A 434 10.99 -29.17 4.51
C PRO A 434 11.50 -27.77 4.13
N THR A 435 12.33 -27.68 3.08
CA THR A 435 12.94 -26.40 2.62
C THR A 435 11.91 -25.30 2.38
N LEU A 436 10.76 -25.63 1.77
CA LEU A 436 9.65 -24.72 1.54
C LEU A 436 9.13 -24.05 2.82
N ILE A 437 9.09 -24.77 3.95
CA ILE A 437 8.64 -24.21 5.23
C ILE A 437 9.68 -23.24 5.76
N TYR A 438 10.97 -23.54 5.65
CA TYR A 438 12.03 -22.63 6.07
C TYR A 438 12.01 -21.34 5.24
N MET A 439 11.84 -21.41 3.92
CA MET A 439 11.69 -20.22 3.09
C MET A 439 10.52 -19.33 3.57
N ASN A 440 9.33 -19.93 3.77
CA ASN A 440 8.17 -19.19 4.27
C ASN A 440 8.43 -18.58 5.65
N LEU A 441 9.10 -19.29 6.55
CA LEU A 441 9.47 -18.78 7.88
C LEU A 441 10.43 -17.59 7.79
N ILE A 442 11.39 -17.60 6.85
CA ILE A 442 12.35 -16.50 6.65
C ILE A 442 11.65 -15.26 6.12
N HIS A 443 10.75 -15.41 5.13
CA HIS A 443 9.92 -14.29 4.67
C HIS A 443 9.05 -13.71 5.80
N CYS A 444 8.42 -14.57 6.59
CA CYS A 444 7.64 -14.14 7.76
C CYS A 444 8.53 -13.46 8.82
N ALA A 445 9.78 -13.90 8.99
CA ALA A 445 10.75 -13.27 9.88
C ALA A 445 11.16 -11.88 9.37
N SER A 446 11.34 -11.71 8.06
CA SER A 446 11.59 -10.40 7.43
C SER A 446 10.43 -9.42 7.69
N ALA A 447 9.18 -9.87 7.50
CA ALA A 447 7.99 -9.08 7.82
C ALA A 447 7.91 -8.71 9.32
N LEU A 448 8.22 -9.65 10.22
CA LEU A 448 8.23 -9.41 11.66
C LEU A 448 9.28 -8.36 12.06
N VAL A 449 10.50 -8.46 11.50
CA VAL A 449 11.56 -7.46 11.70
C VAL A 449 11.08 -6.09 11.24
N GLY A 450 10.54 -5.99 10.02
CA GLY A 450 10.12 -4.73 9.41
C GLY A 450 9.02 -3.97 10.16
N CYS A 451 8.19 -4.67 10.95
CA CYS A 451 7.14 -4.04 11.77
C CYS A 451 7.50 -3.86 13.25
N THR A 452 8.65 -4.35 13.71
CA THR A 452 9.02 -4.35 15.14
C THR A 452 9.83 -3.10 15.52
N PRO A 453 9.36 -2.24 16.47
CA PRO A 453 10.13 -1.09 16.92
C PRO A 453 11.19 -1.51 17.97
N TYR A 454 12.27 -2.18 17.54
CA TYR A 454 13.29 -2.72 18.45
C TYR A 454 13.87 -1.71 19.44
N HIS A 455 14.01 -0.44 19.05
CA HIS A 455 14.49 0.65 19.91
C HIS A 455 13.59 0.95 21.13
N ARG A 456 12.36 0.42 21.17
CA ARG A 456 11.38 0.57 22.26
C ARG A 456 11.17 -0.72 23.06
N LEU A 457 11.87 -1.79 22.71
CA LEU A 457 11.79 -3.12 23.30
C LEU A 457 13.11 -3.50 23.95
N LYS A 458 13.11 -4.50 24.83
CA LYS A 458 14.36 -5.04 25.38
C LYS A 458 15.25 -5.63 24.27
N PRO A 459 16.58 -5.35 24.29
CA PRO A 459 17.52 -5.95 23.36
C PRO A 459 17.55 -7.48 23.45
N GLY A 460 17.91 -8.13 22.33
CA GLY A 460 18.14 -9.57 22.22
C GLY A 460 17.14 -10.28 21.30
N LEU A 461 15.98 -9.69 21.02
CA LEU A 461 14.98 -10.26 20.12
C LEU A 461 15.51 -10.40 18.68
N ALA A 462 16.18 -9.36 18.18
CA ALA A 462 16.76 -9.38 16.84
C ALA A 462 17.91 -10.40 16.77
N THR A 463 18.78 -10.42 17.78
CA THR A 463 19.93 -11.34 17.87
C THR A 463 19.48 -12.81 17.84
N GLN A 464 18.48 -13.18 18.62
CA GLN A 464 18.01 -14.58 18.67
C GLN A 464 17.40 -15.03 17.35
N LEU A 465 16.65 -14.13 16.67
CA LEU A 465 16.08 -14.43 15.36
C LEU A 465 17.17 -14.52 14.30
N TYR A 466 18.18 -13.64 14.34
CA TYR A 466 19.33 -13.64 13.44
C TYR A 466 20.08 -14.98 13.50
N ILE A 467 20.38 -15.46 14.72
CA ILE A 467 21.05 -16.74 14.95
C ILE A 467 20.23 -17.92 14.38
N ALA A 468 18.91 -17.82 14.36
CA ALA A 468 18.04 -18.85 13.78
C ALA A 468 17.99 -18.82 12.24
N VAL A 469 18.11 -17.64 11.62
CA VAL A 469 17.92 -17.45 10.17
C VAL A 469 19.23 -17.51 9.37
N CYS A 470 20.29 -16.86 9.82
CA CYS A 470 21.52 -16.73 9.03
C CYS A 470 22.27 -18.06 8.72
N PRO A 471 22.17 -19.14 9.52
CA PRO A 471 22.74 -20.43 9.13
C PRO A 471 22.23 -20.99 7.78
N PHE A 472 21.06 -20.54 7.32
CA PHE A 472 20.52 -20.93 6.03
C PHE A 472 21.28 -20.36 4.82
N LEU A 473 22.22 -19.40 5.01
CA LEU A 473 23.16 -18.97 3.97
C LEU A 473 24.06 -20.10 3.46
N ARG A 474 24.26 -21.17 4.26
CA ARG A 474 25.07 -22.34 3.89
C ARG A 474 24.35 -23.31 2.95
N TYR A 475 23.03 -23.17 2.80
CA TYR A 475 22.28 -24.08 1.94
C TYR A 475 22.63 -23.81 0.47
N LYS A 476 22.84 -24.88 -0.30
CA LYS A 476 23.15 -24.80 -1.74
C LYS A 476 22.01 -24.23 -2.60
N GLU A 477 20.79 -24.21 -2.07
CA GLU A 477 19.61 -23.73 -2.80
C GLU A 477 19.60 -22.20 -2.88
N ARG A 478 19.76 -21.65 -4.08
CA ARG A 478 19.83 -20.21 -4.33
C ARG A 478 18.62 -19.41 -3.83
N ASN A 479 17.42 -20.00 -3.88
CA ASN A 479 16.20 -19.35 -3.36
C ASN A 479 16.26 -19.14 -1.84
N MET A 480 16.98 -20.03 -1.13
CA MET A 480 17.22 -19.87 0.31
C MET A 480 18.14 -18.67 0.57
N THR A 481 19.21 -18.53 -0.22
CA THR A 481 20.13 -17.37 -0.14
C THR A 481 19.37 -16.06 -0.34
N VAL A 482 18.51 -15.98 -1.36
CA VAL A 482 17.67 -14.78 -1.60
C VAL A 482 16.81 -14.48 -0.37
N ALA A 483 16.07 -15.45 0.15
CA ALA A 483 15.21 -15.24 1.32
C ALA A 483 15.99 -14.72 2.54
N VAL A 484 17.19 -15.26 2.81
CA VAL A 484 18.02 -14.81 3.93
C VAL A 484 18.57 -13.40 3.69
N LEU A 485 19.03 -13.08 2.48
CA LEU A 485 19.48 -11.73 2.14
C LEU A 485 18.34 -10.70 2.30
N THR A 486 17.11 -11.06 1.92
CA THR A 486 15.92 -10.22 2.15
C THR A 486 15.63 -10.01 3.64
N TYR A 487 15.81 -11.03 4.46
CA TYR A 487 15.71 -10.90 5.92
C TYR A 487 16.78 -9.94 6.48
N ILE A 488 18.04 -10.06 6.02
CA ILE A 488 19.12 -9.17 6.43
C ILE A 488 18.85 -7.73 5.94
N GLY A 489 18.33 -7.55 4.73
CA GLY A 489 17.89 -6.26 4.20
C GLY A 489 16.82 -5.59 5.07
N ALA A 490 15.87 -6.36 5.61
CA ALA A 490 14.88 -5.84 6.56
C ALA A 490 15.52 -5.34 7.87
N LEU A 491 16.62 -5.95 8.34
CA LEU A 491 17.37 -5.46 9.51
C LEU A 491 18.13 -4.17 9.20
N VAL A 492 18.80 -4.13 8.03
CA VAL A 492 19.60 -2.98 7.55
C VAL A 492 18.75 -1.72 7.35
N THR A 493 17.47 -1.88 7.02
CA THR A 493 16.54 -0.76 6.78
C THR A 493 15.79 -0.29 8.03
N LEU A 494 16.09 -0.84 9.22
CA LEU A 494 15.47 -0.43 10.47
C LEU A 494 15.85 1.01 10.85
N SER A 495 14.82 1.84 11.09
CA SER A 495 14.97 3.21 11.55
C SER A 495 14.03 3.51 12.74
N PRO A 496 14.54 3.98 13.90
CA PRO A 496 15.97 4.16 14.23
C PRO A 496 16.70 2.82 14.42
N THR A 497 17.97 2.76 14.01
CA THR A 497 18.83 1.58 14.20
C THR A 497 19.30 1.47 15.65
N THR A 498 19.29 0.26 16.21
CA THR A 498 19.80 -0.03 17.56
C THR A 498 21.25 -0.49 17.52
N GLU A 499 21.97 -0.35 18.64
CA GLU A 499 23.35 -0.87 18.78
C GLU A 499 23.43 -2.39 18.57
N GLU A 500 22.40 -3.12 19.00
CA GLU A 500 22.24 -4.55 18.72
C GLU A 500 22.26 -4.84 17.22
N VAL A 501 21.44 -4.12 16.44
CA VAL A 501 21.36 -4.31 14.99
C VAL A 501 22.66 -3.91 14.29
N CYS A 502 23.30 -2.80 14.69
CA CYS A 502 24.62 -2.43 14.16
C CYS A 502 25.67 -3.54 14.38
N ARG A 503 25.65 -4.18 15.56
CA ARG A 503 26.53 -5.31 15.87
C ARG A 503 26.23 -6.53 15.01
N LEU A 504 24.97 -6.80 14.66
CA LEU A 504 24.61 -7.91 13.77
C LEU A 504 25.07 -7.66 12.34
N ILE A 505 24.82 -6.46 11.80
CA ILE A 505 25.19 -6.11 10.41
C ILE A 505 26.72 -6.13 10.21
N SER A 506 27.47 -5.81 11.26
CA SER A 506 28.95 -5.78 11.21
C SER A 506 29.60 -7.14 11.50
N GLN A 507 28.82 -8.21 11.74
CA GLN A 507 29.36 -9.55 11.98
C GLN A 507 29.85 -10.22 10.69
N ARG A 508 30.72 -11.23 10.85
CA ARG A 508 31.15 -12.09 9.73
C ARG A 508 30.21 -13.29 9.64
N GLU A 509 29.64 -13.48 8.47
CA GLU A 509 28.75 -14.59 8.13
C GLU A 509 29.53 -15.84 7.77
N VAL A 510 29.00 -17.01 8.15
CA VAL A 510 29.65 -18.29 7.87
C VAL A 510 29.01 -18.96 6.66
N VAL A 511 29.80 -19.15 5.60
CA VAL A 511 29.35 -19.72 4.32
C VAL A 511 30.12 -21.02 4.02
N GLU A 512 29.47 -21.98 3.34
CA GLU A 512 30.11 -23.21 2.85
C GLU A 512 30.99 -22.90 1.63
N LYS A 513 32.26 -23.32 1.66
CA LYS A 513 33.17 -23.18 0.52
C LYS A 513 32.78 -24.17 -0.58
N GLY A 514 32.64 -23.70 -1.82
CA GLY A 514 32.45 -24.56 -2.98
C GLY A 514 33.63 -25.52 -3.14
N ILE A 515 33.34 -26.82 -3.33
CA ILE A 515 34.36 -27.81 -3.68
C ILE A 515 34.68 -27.60 -5.16
N ASP A 516 35.86 -27.04 -5.47
CA ASP A 516 36.43 -27.20 -6.81
C ASP A 516 36.61 -28.70 -7.06
N SER A 517 35.91 -29.18 -8.08
CA SER A 517 35.77 -30.59 -8.39
C SER A 517 37.09 -31.18 -8.88
N HIS A 518 38.03 -31.56 -8.00
CA HIS A 518 39.07 -32.52 -8.35
C HIS A 518 39.73 -33.35 -7.23
N ASP A 519 39.35 -33.23 -5.95
CA ASP A 519 39.86 -34.16 -4.93
C ASP A 519 38.75 -34.72 -4.04
N THR A 520 38.26 -35.90 -4.44
CA THR A 520 37.45 -36.78 -3.62
C THR A 520 38.37 -37.58 -2.70
N ASP A 521 38.66 -37.05 -1.50
CA ASP A 521 38.80 -37.82 -0.25
C ASP A 521 39.33 -36.93 0.89
N ASN A 522 38.43 -36.14 1.48
CA ASN A 522 38.38 -35.78 2.92
C ASN A 522 37.31 -34.69 3.12
N LYS A 523 36.11 -35.08 3.56
CA LYS A 523 34.99 -34.15 3.84
C LYS A 523 35.15 -33.53 5.23
N GLU A 524 36.01 -32.53 5.37
CA GLU A 524 35.75 -31.43 6.31
C GLU A 524 35.21 -30.26 5.49
N THR A 525 33.93 -29.92 5.68
CA THR A 525 33.33 -28.71 5.11
C THR A 525 34.00 -27.49 5.73
N ASP A 526 34.95 -26.92 5.00
CA ASP A 526 35.74 -25.77 5.44
C ASP A 526 34.84 -24.52 5.45
N ASN A 527 34.43 -24.10 6.64
CA ASN A 527 33.51 -22.97 6.84
C ASN A 527 34.28 -21.64 6.79
N VAL A 528 33.94 -20.73 5.87
CA VAL A 528 34.62 -19.43 5.75
C VAL A 528 33.76 -18.33 6.38
N LYS A 529 34.39 -17.42 7.14
CA LYS A 529 33.76 -16.23 7.73
C LYS A 529 33.96 -15.01 6.82
N ILE A 530 32.91 -14.58 6.12
CA ILE A 530 32.92 -13.51 5.12
C ILE A 530 32.10 -12.31 5.63
N LEU A 531 32.52 -11.07 5.35
CA LEU A 531 31.69 -9.90 5.67
C LEU A 531 30.51 -9.81 4.70
N LEU A 532 29.39 -9.25 5.17
CA LEU A 532 28.18 -9.16 4.35
C LEU A 532 28.38 -8.44 2.99
N PRO A 533 29.12 -7.30 2.90
CA PRO A 533 29.42 -6.69 1.60
C PRO A 533 30.21 -7.62 0.68
N ASP A 534 31.22 -8.31 1.20
CA ASP A 534 32.05 -9.23 0.42
C ASP A 534 31.21 -10.39 -0.14
N LEU A 535 30.31 -10.96 0.68
CA LEU A 535 29.37 -12.00 0.22
C LEU A 535 28.49 -11.51 -0.94
N CYS A 536 27.96 -10.29 -0.85
CA CYS A 536 27.17 -9.71 -1.93
C CYS A 536 28.01 -9.48 -3.19
N ILE A 537 29.24 -8.98 -3.05
CA ILE A 537 30.15 -8.73 -4.17
C ILE A 537 30.52 -10.05 -4.85
N ASP A 538 30.83 -11.10 -4.09
CA ASP A 538 31.14 -12.43 -4.61
C ASP A 538 29.96 -12.99 -5.41
N ASN A 539 28.74 -12.90 -4.86
CA ASN A 539 27.51 -13.30 -5.57
C ASN A 539 27.30 -12.53 -6.88
N ILE A 540 27.62 -11.23 -6.92
CA ILE A 540 27.47 -10.39 -8.11
C ILE A 540 28.52 -10.72 -9.17
N LYS A 541 29.76 -11.00 -8.76
CA LYS A 541 30.88 -11.28 -9.65
C LYS A 541 30.87 -12.73 -10.17
N ASP A 542 30.22 -13.65 -9.48
CA ASP A 542 30.06 -15.03 -9.94
C ASP A 542 29.11 -15.13 -11.15
N LEU A 543 29.66 -15.51 -12.30
CA LEU A 543 28.94 -15.69 -13.56
C LEU A 543 27.89 -16.82 -13.50
N THR A 544 27.95 -17.71 -12.50
CA THR A 544 27.00 -18.80 -12.30
C THR A 544 25.84 -18.42 -11.35
N SER A 545 25.90 -17.23 -10.74
CA SER A 545 24.84 -16.73 -9.86
C SER A 545 23.54 -16.47 -10.63
N PRO A 546 22.39 -16.92 -10.12
CA PRO A 546 21.09 -16.55 -10.70
C PRO A 546 20.83 -15.05 -10.57
N VAL A 547 20.09 -14.51 -11.54
CA VAL A 547 19.66 -13.10 -11.55
C VAL A 547 19.03 -12.67 -10.21
N GLN A 548 18.21 -13.52 -9.59
CA GLN A 548 17.56 -13.22 -8.31
C GLN A 548 18.55 -12.99 -7.17
N VAL A 549 19.64 -13.76 -7.11
CA VAL A 549 20.68 -13.60 -6.08
C VAL A 549 21.46 -12.32 -6.32
N ILE A 550 21.84 -12.04 -7.58
CA ILE A 550 22.55 -10.81 -7.97
C ILE A 550 21.72 -9.57 -7.61
N VAL A 551 20.42 -9.60 -7.94
CA VAL A 551 19.49 -8.50 -7.63
C VAL A 551 19.39 -8.28 -6.12
N GLU A 552 19.19 -9.34 -5.34
CA GLU A 552 19.07 -9.22 -3.88
C GLU A 552 20.38 -8.74 -3.23
N SER A 553 21.53 -9.17 -3.75
CA SER A 553 22.84 -8.65 -3.33
C SER A 553 22.99 -7.15 -3.62
N TRP A 554 22.56 -6.67 -4.78
CA TRP A 554 22.55 -5.23 -5.09
C TRP A 554 21.59 -4.43 -4.21
N GLN A 555 20.39 -4.97 -3.94
CA GLN A 555 19.45 -4.33 -3.01
C GLN A 555 20.07 -4.18 -1.62
N LEU A 556 20.76 -5.22 -1.13
CA LEU A 556 21.43 -5.17 0.16
C LEU A 556 22.59 -4.17 0.19
N ILE A 557 23.43 -4.11 -0.86
CA ILE A 557 24.47 -3.08 -1.00
C ILE A 557 23.85 -1.67 -1.00
N THR A 558 22.74 -1.49 -1.71
CA THR A 558 22.02 -0.19 -1.75
C THR A 558 21.51 0.20 -0.36
N HIS A 559 20.89 -0.75 0.36
CA HIS A 559 20.41 -0.52 1.73
C HIS A 559 21.56 -0.23 2.72
N LEU A 560 22.67 -0.95 2.60
CA LEU A 560 23.88 -0.72 3.41
C LEU A 560 24.49 0.64 3.13
N THR A 561 24.60 1.02 1.85
CA THR A 561 25.12 2.34 1.43
C THR A 561 24.31 3.46 2.05
N ARG A 562 22.98 3.33 2.00
CA ARG A 562 22.06 4.35 2.48
C ARG A 562 21.99 4.49 4.00
N ASN A 563 21.98 3.37 4.73
CA ASN A 563 21.72 3.38 6.18
C ASN A 563 23.01 3.20 7.01
N HIS A 564 24.04 2.58 6.43
CA HIS A 564 25.27 2.16 7.12
C HIS A 564 26.52 2.38 6.25
N TYR A 565 26.66 3.56 5.63
CA TYR A 565 27.77 3.87 4.72
C TYR A 565 29.16 3.57 5.29
N GLY A 566 29.37 3.70 6.61
CA GLY A 566 30.65 3.37 7.25
C GLY A 566 31.11 1.91 7.07
N ILE A 567 30.19 0.98 6.74
CA ILE A 567 30.54 -0.41 6.39
C ILE A 567 30.93 -0.52 4.91
N ILE A 568 30.24 0.22 4.03
CA ILE A 568 30.51 0.23 2.58
C ILE A 568 31.75 1.06 2.25
N SER A 569 32.08 2.07 3.04
CA SER A 569 33.19 2.99 2.78
C SER A 569 34.54 2.28 2.71
N THR A 570 34.70 1.12 3.37
CA THR A 570 35.91 0.28 3.27
C THR A 570 35.92 -0.68 2.08
N HIS A 571 34.81 -0.78 1.34
CA HIS A 571 34.59 -1.71 0.22
C HIS A 571 34.21 -0.97 -1.08
N VAL A 572 34.39 0.35 -1.15
CA VAL A 572 33.94 1.18 -2.29
C VAL A 572 34.49 0.65 -3.61
N GLN A 573 35.81 0.42 -3.70
CA GLN A 573 36.43 -0.03 -4.95
C GLN A 573 35.91 -1.39 -5.44
N PRO A 574 35.83 -2.45 -4.61
CA PRO A 574 35.14 -3.70 -4.98
C PRO A 574 33.69 -3.52 -5.45
N VAL A 575 32.94 -2.59 -4.84
CA VAL A 575 31.57 -2.26 -5.27
C VAL A 575 31.56 -1.60 -6.65
N LEU A 576 32.48 -0.68 -6.93
CA LEU A 576 32.60 -0.05 -8.26
C LEU A 576 32.93 -1.09 -9.34
N GLU A 577 33.85 -2.01 -9.09
CA GLU A 577 34.15 -3.11 -10.01
C GLU A 577 32.91 -3.98 -10.30
N ALA A 578 32.12 -4.28 -9.26
CA ALA A 578 30.87 -5.01 -9.41
C ALA A 578 29.83 -4.21 -10.22
N LEU A 579 29.76 -2.88 -10.03
CA LEU A 579 28.90 -1.98 -10.81
C LEU A 579 29.24 -2.06 -12.29
N HIS A 580 30.53 -2.02 -12.65
CA HIS A 580 30.97 -2.08 -14.05
C HIS A 580 30.47 -3.34 -14.76
N ILE A 581 30.51 -4.49 -14.07
CA ILE A 581 30.02 -5.77 -14.60
C ILE A 581 28.49 -5.73 -14.77
N SER A 582 27.77 -5.28 -13.74
CA SER A 582 26.31 -5.37 -13.71
C SER A 582 25.62 -4.33 -14.60
N LEU A 583 26.23 -3.16 -14.82
CA LEU A 583 25.70 -2.11 -15.70
C LEU A 583 25.71 -2.51 -17.19
N VAL A 584 26.57 -3.43 -17.60
CA VAL A 584 26.59 -3.98 -18.98
C VAL A 584 25.92 -5.36 -19.09
N SER A 585 25.20 -5.78 -18.04
CA SER A 585 24.48 -7.07 -18.04
C SER A 585 23.41 -7.11 -19.12
N THR A 586 23.13 -8.30 -19.66
CA THR A 586 22.02 -8.54 -20.59
C THR A 586 20.64 -8.50 -19.92
N SER A 587 20.60 -8.43 -18.58
CA SER A 587 19.37 -8.37 -17.80
C SER A 587 19.10 -6.94 -17.33
N ASP A 588 18.06 -6.31 -17.87
CA ASP A 588 17.61 -4.96 -17.48
C ASP A 588 17.37 -4.85 -15.96
N VAL A 589 16.93 -5.92 -15.31
CA VAL A 589 16.69 -5.94 -13.85
C VAL A 589 18.03 -5.83 -13.09
N VAL A 590 19.08 -6.51 -13.54
CA VAL A 590 20.42 -6.41 -12.94
C VAL A 590 20.99 -5.00 -13.15
N GLN A 591 20.88 -4.47 -14.37
CA GLN A 591 21.31 -3.10 -14.69
C GLN A 591 20.61 -2.07 -13.81
N LEU A 592 19.29 -2.20 -13.61
CA LEU A 592 18.50 -1.29 -12.79
C LEU A 592 18.98 -1.27 -11.33
N HIS A 593 19.25 -2.43 -10.75
CA HIS A 593 19.69 -2.53 -9.36
C HIS A 593 21.12 -2.06 -9.15
N ALA A 594 22.00 -2.26 -10.14
CA ALA A 594 23.33 -1.65 -10.15
C ALA A 594 23.25 -0.11 -10.26
N ALA A 595 22.44 0.41 -11.18
CA ALA A 595 22.23 1.86 -11.34
C ALA A 595 21.68 2.52 -10.06
N LYS A 596 20.74 1.86 -9.35
CA LYS A 596 20.25 2.31 -8.04
C LYS A 596 21.35 2.34 -6.98
N ALA A 597 22.25 1.36 -6.96
CA ALA A 597 23.38 1.37 -6.04
C ALA A 597 24.34 2.54 -6.35
N LEU A 598 24.60 2.81 -7.64
CA LEU A 598 25.39 3.97 -8.08
C LEU A 598 24.75 5.30 -7.64
N GLU A 599 23.44 5.45 -7.81
CA GLU A 599 22.69 6.63 -7.35
C GLU A 599 22.88 6.91 -5.85
N GLN A 600 22.94 5.86 -5.01
CA GLN A 600 23.12 6.04 -3.57
C GLN A 600 24.59 6.28 -3.17
N ILE A 601 25.55 5.59 -3.82
CA ILE A 601 26.96 5.65 -3.41
C ILE A 601 27.66 6.92 -3.90
N ALA A 602 27.33 7.40 -5.11
CA ALA A 602 28.05 8.52 -5.72
C ALA A 602 27.98 9.83 -4.91
N PRO A 603 26.81 10.27 -4.39
CA PRO A 603 26.74 11.45 -3.54
C PRO A 603 27.52 11.31 -2.23
N LEU A 604 27.59 10.11 -1.67
CA LEU A 604 28.34 9.84 -0.43
C LEU A 604 29.85 9.86 -0.69
N MET A 605 30.29 9.32 -1.82
CA MET A 605 31.69 9.38 -2.25
C MET A 605 32.13 10.82 -2.51
N ALA A 606 31.29 11.62 -3.20
CA ALA A 606 31.56 13.02 -3.52
C ALA A 606 31.68 13.91 -2.28
N ASN A 607 30.99 13.58 -1.18
CA ASN A 607 31.02 14.35 0.06
C ASN A 607 32.11 13.87 1.05
N SER A 608 32.90 12.86 0.68
CA SER A 608 33.93 12.26 1.53
C SER A 608 35.33 12.59 1.00
N LYS A 609 36.17 13.19 1.84
CA LYS A 609 37.52 13.61 1.47
C LYS A 609 38.40 12.46 0.99
N ASP A 610 38.16 11.25 1.49
CA ASP A 610 38.97 10.07 1.15
C ASP A 610 38.59 9.46 -0.21
N THR A 611 37.37 9.74 -0.71
CA THR A 611 36.80 9.10 -1.90
C THR A 611 36.42 10.09 -3.00
N GLU A 612 36.57 11.39 -2.79
CA GLU A 612 36.21 12.43 -3.76
C GLU A 612 36.97 12.28 -5.08
N ALA A 613 38.30 12.10 -5.02
CA ALA A 613 39.13 11.90 -6.21
C ALA A 613 38.70 10.65 -7.00
N LEU A 614 38.47 9.54 -6.30
CA LEU A 614 37.96 8.30 -6.89
C LEU A 614 36.57 8.50 -7.53
N CYS A 615 35.69 9.29 -6.91
CA CYS A 615 34.37 9.60 -7.47
C CYS A 615 34.49 10.31 -8.83
N ILE A 616 35.40 11.27 -8.95
CA ILE A 616 35.62 12.01 -10.19
C ILE A 616 36.18 11.09 -11.29
N GLU A 617 37.17 10.25 -10.95
CA GLU A 617 37.73 9.25 -11.86
C GLU A 617 36.65 8.28 -12.35
N GLU A 618 35.80 7.80 -11.44
CA GLU A 618 34.71 6.87 -11.71
C GLU A 618 33.68 7.49 -12.66
N TRP A 619 33.23 8.73 -12.43
CA TRP A 619 32.33 9.44 -13.36
C TRP A 619 32.93 9.61 -14.74
N CYS A 620 34.23 9.92 -14.82
CA CYS A 620 34.92 10.00 -16.11
C CYS A 620 34.94 8.65 -16.83
N TYR A 621 35.24 7.57 -16.12
CA TYR A 621 35.25 6.22 -16.69
C TYR A 621 33.86 5.79 -17.18
N LEU A 622 32.82 5.95 -16.34
CA LEU A 622 31.45 5.55 -16.66
C LEU A 622 30.89 6.27 -17.89
N LEU A 623 31.27 7.53 -18.11
CA LEU A 623 30.75 8.37 -19.19
C LEU A 623 31.63 8.39 -20.45
N LYS A 624 32.97 8.23 -20.35
CA LYS A 624 33.89 8.22 -21.52
C LYS A 624 34.02 6.82 -22.10
N GLY A 625 32.98 6.36 -22.79
CA GLY A 625 32.97 5.03 -23.43
C GLY A 625 32.71 3.87 -22.45
N GLY A 626 32.32 4.19 -21.21
CA GLY A 626 32.04 3.21 -20.16
C GLY A 626 30.57 2.73 -20.12
N PRO A 627 30.24 1.91 -19.11
CA PRO A 627 28.93 1.25 -18.97
C PRO A 627 27.73 2.20 -18.94
N LEU A 628 27.85 3.36 -18.29
CA LEU A 628 26.74 4.29 -18.11
C LEU A 628 26.37 5.00 -19.41
N LEU A 629 27.35 5.28 -20.28
CA LEU A 629 27.11 5.82 -21.61
C LEU A 629 26.19 4.88 -22.42
N GLY A 630 26.51 3.58 -22.42
CA GLY A 630 25.68 2.57 -23.11
C GLY A 630 24.27 2.50 -22.53
N LEU A 631 24.13 2.64 -21.22
CA LEU A 631 22.81 2.66 -20.55
C LEU A 631 21.96 3.87 -20.99
N LEU A 632 22.56 5.07 -21.03
CA LEU A 632 21.90 6.31 -21.48
C LEU A 632 21.51 6.27 -22.96
N GLN A 633 22.22 5.50 -23.77
CA GLN A 633 21.94 5.33 -25.21
C GLN A 633 20.98 4.15 -25.51
N SER A 634 20.52 3.44 -24.47
CA SER A 634 19.59 2.33 -24.65
C SER A 634 18.25 2.81 -25.23
N ALA A 635 17.69 2.02 -26.15
CA ALA A 635 16.35 2.26 -26.69
C ALA A 635 15.22 1.79 -25.74
N ASN A 636 15.58 1.11 -24.64
CA ASN A 636 14.62 0.58 -23.67
C ASN A 636 14.42 1.55 -22.49
N ALA A 637 13.39 1.29 -21.68
CA ALA A 637 13.08 2.08 -20.50
C ALA A 637 14.22 2.14 -19.45
N ILE A 638 15.22 1.25 -19.53
CA ILE A 638 16.38 1.23 -18.64
C ILE A 638 17.24 2.51 -18.73
N ALA A 639 17.20 3.24 -19.85
CA ALA A 639 17.88 4.53 -19.99
C ALA A 639 17.43 5.56 -18.93
N ALA A 640 16.21 5.41 -18.39
CA ALA A 640 15.72 6.22 -17.29
C ALA A 640 16.62 6.11 -16.05
N ALA A 641 17.11 4.90 -15.73
CA ALA A 641 18.02 4.68 -14.62
C ALA A 641 19.37 5.38 -14.85
N GLY A 642 19.84 5.44 -16.11
CA GLY A 642 21.02 6.21 -16.48
C GLY A 642 20.84 7.72 -16.24
N CYS A 643 19.68 8.28 -16.61
CA CYS A 643 19.33 9.67 -16.33
C CYS A 643 19.31 9.96 -14.82
N ASP A 644 18.72 9.05 -14.03
CA ASP A 644 18.68 9.17 -12.57
C ASP A 644 20.08 9.09 -11.94
N CYS A 645 20.98 8.25 -12.44
CA CYS A 645 22.38 8.25 -11.98
C CYS A 645 23.04 9.61 -12.23
N VAL A 646 22.97 10.13 -13.46
CA VAL A 646 23.60 11.41 -13.84
C VAL A 646 23.04 12.59 -13.04
N ALA A 647 21.77 12.55 -12.65
CA ALA A 647 21.17 13.54 -11.77
C ALA A 647 21.88 13.67 -10.40
N ASN A 648 22.66 12.65 -10.01
CA ASN A 648 23.36 12.56 -8.73
C ASN A 648 24.87 12.87 -8.81
N ILE A 649 25.40 13.39 -9.93
CA ILE A 649 26.81 13.82 -10.04
C ILE A 649 27.14 14.90 -8.99
N GLY A 650 26.25 15.88 -8.82
CA GLY A 650 26.43 17.01 -7.91
C GLY A 650 27.37 18.12 -8.44
N PRO A 651 27.20 19.36 -7.97
CA PRO A 651 27.89 20.53 -8.55
C PRO A 651 29.41 20.51 -8.36
N ASN A 652 29.91 19.98 -7.23
CA ASN A 652 31.35 19.96 -6.94
C ASN A 652 32.12 18.97 -7.83
N VAL A 653 31.53 17.82 -8.13
CA VAL A 653 32.12 16.85 -9.07
C VAL A 653 31.99 17.39 -10.49
N TRP A 654 30.83 17.97 -10.83
CA TRP A 654 30.56 18.52 -12.15
C TRP A 654 31.63 19.50 -12.63
N THR A 655 32.03 20.46 -11.78
CA THR A 655 33.04 21.48 -12.13
C THR A 655 34.43 20.89 -12.38
N GLN A 656 34.70 19.68 -11.89
CA GLN A 656 35.97 18.97 -12.07
C GLN A 656 35.95 18.04 -13.29
N LEU A 657 34.78 17.73 -13.85
CA LEU A 657 34.67 16.98 -15.10
C LEU A 657 35.17 17.83 -16.27
N SER A 658 35.80 17.17 -17.25
CA SER A 658 36.27 17.86 -18.45
C SER A 658 35.11 18.35 -19.32
N ARG A 659 35.29 19.46 -20.04
CA ARG A 659 34.21 20.14 -20.78
C ARG A 659 33.53 19.23 -21.82
N ASP A 660 34.29 18.36 -22.46
CA ASP A 660 33.82 17.30 -23.36
C ASP A 660 32.83 16.34 -22.68
N VAL A 661 33.06 15.94 -21.42
CA VAL A 661 32.11 15.10 -20.65
C VAL A 661 30.86 15.87 -20.27
N GLN A 662 31.02 17.11 -19.81
CA GLN A 662 29.88 17.96 -19.46
C GLN A 662 28.93 18.12 -20.66
N LEU A 663 29.48 18.44 -21.84
CA LEU A 663 28.70 18.56 -23.08
C LEU A 663 28.06 17.23 -23.50
N LEU A 664 28.78 16.11 -23.36
CA LEU A 664 28.23 14.78 -23.63
C LEU A 664 27.01 14.48 -22.75
N VAL A 665 27.12 14.73 -21.44
CA VAL A 665 26.01 14.52 -20.50
C VAL A 665 24.79 15.37 -20.86
N ILE A 666 24.98 16.67 -21.11
CA ILE A 666 23.91 17.57 -21.51
C ILE A 666 23.23 17.05 -22.78
N THR A 667 24.02 16.71 -23.79
CA THR A 667 23.53 16.20 -25.08
C THR A 667 22.71 14.92 -24.92
N LEU A 668 23.20 13.97 -24.12
CA LEU A 668 22.50 12.70 -23.85
C LEU A 668 21.17 12.93 -23.12
N LEU A 669 21.16 13.78 -22.09
CA LEU A 669 19.94 14.06 -21.33
C LEU A 669 18.86 14.72 -22.21
N PHE A 670 19.22 15.69 -23.06
CA PHE A 670 18.27 16.28 -24.01
C PHE A 670 17.81 15.27 -25.06
N GLY A 671 18.69 14.37 -25.53
CA GLY A 671 18.29 13.23 -26.36
C GLY A 671 17.25 12.33 -25.66
N CYS A 672 17.48 12.00 -24.39
CA CYS A 672 16.56 11.21 -23.57
C CYS A 672 15.23 11.91 -23.30
N ALA A 673 15.19 13.25 -23.28
CA ALA A 673 13.95 14.02 -23.15
C ALA A 673 13.01 13.82 -24.35
N GLY A 674 13.55 13.44 -25.52
CA GLY A 674 12.81 13.07 -26.72
C GLY A 674 12.61 11.56 -26.93
N HIS A 675 12.91 10.73 -25.94
CA HIS A 675 12.89 9.27 -26.06
C HIS A 675 11.47 8.69 -26.23
N GLU A 676 11.32 7.55 -26.91
CA GLU A 676 10.03 6.87 -27.15
C GLU A 676 9.35 6.41 -25.84
N GLU A 677 10.14 5.86 -24.93
CA GLU A 677 9.68 5.38 -23.62
C GLU A 677 9.39 6.51 -22.62
N CYS A 678 8.18 6.52 -22.05
CA CYS A 678 7.74 7.57 -21.11
C CYS A 678 8.57 7.66 -19.82
N PRO A 679 9.07 6.55 -19.21
CA PRO A 679 9.91 6.64 -18.03
C PRO A 679 11.23 7.38 -18.29
N VAL A 680 11.79 7.24 -19.50
CA VAL A 680 13.05 7.87 -19.90
C VAL A 680 12.87 9.38 -20.03
N ARG A 681 11.82 9.84 -20.74
CA ARG A 681 11.50 11.27 -20.83
C ARG A 681 11.27 11.90 -19.45
N ALA A 682 10.56 11.19 -18.57
CA ALA A 682 10.28 11.65 -17.20
C ALA A 682 11.55 11.77 -16.34
N ALA A 683 12.48 10.82 -16.43
CA ALA A 683 13.75 10.86 -15.71
C ALA A 683 14.68 11.93 -16.29
N ALA A 684 14.76 12.04 -17.62
CA ALA A 684 15.58 13.01 -18.33
C ALA A 684 15.22 14.46 -17.97
N ILE A 685 13.93 14.83 -18.07
CA ILE A 685 13.51 16.22 -17.76
C ILE A 685 13.72 16.59 -16.31
N ARG A 686 13.67 15.61 -15.40
CA ARG A 686 14.03 15.80 -13.99
C ARG A 686 15.53 16.00 -13.84
N ALA A 687 16.35 15.16 -14.47
CA ALA A 687 17.80 15.25 -14.41
C ALA A 687 18.29 16.60 -14.96
N ILE A 688 17.77 17.02 -16.12
CA ILE A 688 18.03 18.34 -16.74
C ILE A 688 17.71 19.47 -15.75
N ALA A 689 16.55 19.42 -15.10
CA ALA A 689 16.17 20.45 -14.12
C ALA A 689 17.04 20.43 -12.84
N ILE A 690 17.59 19.28 -12.44
CA ILE A 690 18.54 19.22 -11.31
C ILE A 690 19.84 19.94 -11.66
N LEU A 691 20.30 19.85 -12.92
CA LEU A 691 21.50 20.54 -13.40
C LEU A 691 21.38 22.08 -13.33
N LEU A 692 20.17 22.64 -13.33
CA LEU A 692 19.96 24.09 -13.09
C LEU A 692 20.43 24.55 -11.71
N ALA A 693 20.68 23.64 -10.76
CA ALA A 693 21.28 23.97 -9.48
C ALA A 693 22.81 24.14 -9.55
N PHE A 694 23.44 23.87 -10.69
CA PHE A 694 24.90 23.92 -10.84
C PHE A 694 25.27 25.32 -11.34
N PRO A 695 26.10 26.10 -10.60
CA PRO A 695 26.35 27.50 -10.93
C PRO A 695 26.83 27.73 -12.37
N SER A 696 27.70 26.85 -12.89
CA SER A 696 28.23 26.94 -14.25
C SER A 696 27.19 26.72 -15.36
N LEU A 697 26.04 26.11 -15.04
CA LEU A 697 24.94 25.87 -15.99
C LEU A 697 23.77 26.82 -15.73
N ALA A 698 23.55 27.21 -14.48
CA ALA A 698 22.55 28.20 -14.12
C ALA A 698 22.82 29.55 -14.80
N ASP A 699 24.09 29.93 -14.97
CA ASP A 699 24.55 31.15 -15.66
C ASP A 699 24.64 31.00 -17.19
N ASP A 700 24.43 29.79 -17.74
CA ASP A 700 24.53 29.53 -19.18
C ASP A 700 23.16 29.80 -19.84
N GLU A 701 23.04 30.98 -20.46
CA GLU A 701 21.80 31.44 -21.11
C GLU A 701 21.25 30.42 -22.12
N GLN A 702 22.12 29.81 -22.94
CA GLN A 702 21.69 28.83 -23.94
C GLN A 702 21.13 27.57 -23.28
N PHE A 703 21.82 27.06 -22.25
CA PHE A 703 21.34 25.91 -21.51
C PHE A 703 19.96 26.18 -20.87
N VAL A 704 19.77 27.35 -20.24
CA VAL A 704 18.50 27.72 -19.61
C VAL A 704 17.37 27.83 -20.65
N CYS A 705 17.65 28.38 -21.83
CA CYS A 705 16.70 28.41 -22.95
C CYS A 705 16.32 27.01 -23.43
N ASP A 706 17.30 26.12 -23.62
CA ASP A 706 17.04 24.73 -24.05
C ASP A 706 16.21 23.96 -23.01
N VAL A 707 16.44 24.22 -21.71
CA VAL A 707 15.63 23.67 -20.61
C VAL A 707 14.20 24.21 -20.67
N CYS A 708 14.03 25.51 -20.91
CA CYS A 708 12.73 26.15 -21.05
C CYS A 708 11.89 25.48 -22.15
N ASP A 709 12.46 25.35 -23.35
CA ASP A 709 11.79 24.74 -24.50
C ASP A 709 11.41 23.28 -24.22
N SER A 710 12.33 22.51 -23.63
CA SER A 710 12.09 21.11 -23.28
C SER A 710 10.99 20.93 -22.23
N VAL A 711 10.96 21.79 -21.21
CA VAL A 711 9.89 21.79 -20.18
C VAL A 711 8.54 22.15 -20.80
N LEU A 712 8.50 23.20 -21.64
CA LEU A 712 7.28 23.65 -22.31
C LEU A 712 6.71 22.61 -23.30
N ALA A 713 7.58 21.79 -23.90
CA ALA A 713 7.17 20.65 -24.70
C ALA A 713 6.60 19.52 -23.83
N LEU A 714 7.33 19.09 -22.79
CA LEU A 714 6.99 17.90 -22.00
C LEU A 714 5.86 18.11 -20.98
N ILE A 715 5.54 19.36 -20.61
CA ILE A 715 4.36 19.65 -19.80
C ILE A 715 3.05 19.27 -20.52
N LYS A 716 3.09 19.11 -21.85
CA LYS A 716 1.97 18.72 -22.70
C LYS A 716 2.03 17.23 -23.11
N ASP A 717 2.93 16.44 -22.52
CA ASP A 717 3.12 15.02 -22.86
C ASP A 717 1.85 14.17 -22.63
N PRO A 718 1.54 13.18 -23.49
CA PRO A 718 0.35 12.34 -23.31
C PRO A 718 0.34 11.56 -21.99
N PHE A 719 1.50 11.21 -21.43
CA PHE A 719 1.62 10.41 -20.22
C PHE A 719 1.68 11.27 -18.96
N LEU A 720 0.84 10.92 -17.98
CA LEU A 720 0.75 11.63 -16.70
C LEU A 720 2.08 11.64 -15.94
N SER A 721 2.84 10.54 -15.95
CA SER A 721 4.14 10.42 -15.28
C SER A 721 5.15 11.47 -15.76
N VAL A 722 5.18 11.74 -17.07
CA VAL A 722 6.06 12.74 -17.69
C VAL A 722 5.61 14.14 -17.29
N ARG A 723 4.31 14.45 -17.42
CA ARG A 723 3.77 15.76 -17.04
C ARG A 723 4.01 16.10 -15.57
N ILE A 724 3.96 15.12 -14.67
CA ILE A 724 4.29 15.32 -13.25
C ILE A 724 5.74 15.78 -13.08
N LYS A 725 6.69 15.15 -13.78
CA LYS A 725 8.11 15.53 -13.71
C LYS A 725 8.38 16.85 -14.42
N ALA A 726 7.77 17.09 -15.58
CA ALA A 726 7.85 18.38 -16.27
C ALA A 726 7.31 19.54 -15.41
N ALA A 727 6.18 19.36 -14.70
CA ALA A 727 5.64 20.38 -13.81
C ALA A 727 6.55 20.68 -12.61
N TRP A 728 7.26 19.66 -12.10
CA TRP A 728 8.27 19.86 -11.07
C TRP A 728 9.49 20.61 -11.63
N SER A 729 9.96 20.21 -12.82
CA SER A 729 11.07 20.85 -13.54
C SER A 729 10.78 22.32 -13.87
N LEU A 730 9.54 22.64 -14.25
CA LEU A 730 9.05 24.01 -14.46
C LEU A 730 9.21 24.87 -13.21
N GLY A 731 8.86 24.33 -12.03
CA GLY A 731 9.09 25.02 -10.76
C GLY A 731 10.57 25.29 -10.49
N LYS A 732 11.45 24.38 -10.89
CA LYS A 732 12.90 24.54 -10.73
C LYS A 732 13.49 25.57 -11.69
N LEU A 733 13.03 25.59 -12.94
CA LEU A 733 13.36 26.62 -13.91
C LEU A 733 12.96 28.01 -13.41
N CYS A 734 11.72 28.19 -12.97
CA CYS A 734 11.26 29.49 -12.45
C CYS A 734 12.03 29.92 -11.18
N GLU A 735 12.43 28.97 -10.33
CA GLU A 735 13.32 29.27 -9.17
C GLU A 735 14.69 29.79 -9.63
N THR A 736 15.29 29.18 -10.66
CA THR A 736 16.58 29.62 -11.22
C THR A 736 16.47 31.00 -11.86
N LEU A 737 15.40 31.28 -12.61
CA LEU A 737 15.15 32.60 -13.20
C LEU A 737 14.99 33.71 -12.15
N GLN A 738 14.56 33.35 -10.93
CA GLN A 738 14.38 34.30 -9.82
C GLN A 738 15.69 34.57 -9.05
N HIS A 739 16.78 33.88 -9.39
CA HIS A 739 18.02 33.98 -8.65
C HIS A 739 18.71 35.34 -8.87
N PRO A 740 19.08 36.08 -7.81
CA PRO A 740 19.57 37.46 -7.94
C PRO A 740 20.92 37.55 -8.67
N ASP A 741 21.70 36.47 -8.70
CA ASP A 741 23.00 36.44 -9.39
C ASP A 741 22.88 36.37 -10.92
N TYR A 742 21.71 36.02 -11.47
CA TYR A 742 21.52 35.80 -12.91
C TYR A 742 20.36 36.64 -13.51
N PRO A 743 20.36 37.98 -13.35
CA PRO A 743 19.24 38.82 -13.78
C PRO A 743 19.03 38.86 -15.31
N HIS A 744 20.05 38.52 -16.08
CA HIS A 744 19.99 38.51 -17.55
C HIS A 744 19.11 37.37 -18.10
N LEU A 745 18.95 36.27 -17.37
CA LEU A 745 18.18 35.10 -17.82
C LEU A 745 16.70 35.40 -18.04
N GLN A 746 16.13 36.34 -17.28
CA GLN A 746 14.74 36.74 -17.43
C GLN A 746 14.47 37.32 -18.83
N ALA A 747 15.45 37.99 -19.44
CA ALA A 747 15.33 38.53 -20.80
C ALA A 747 15.50 37.45 -21.88
N ALA A 748 16.12 36.31 -21.55
CA ALA A 748 16.39 35.22 -22.47
C ALA A 748 15.17 34.31 -22.71
N VAL A 749 14.22 34.27 -21.76
CA VAL A 749 13.04 33.41 -21.81
C VAL A 749 11.73 34.19 -21.89
N SER A 750 10.72 33.61 -22.51
CA SER A 750 9.37 34.18 -22.51
C SER A 750 8.63 33.88 -21.20
N VAL A 751 8.63 34.85 -20.28
CA VAL A 751 7.88 34.78 -19.01
C VAL A 751 6.38 34.57 -19.26
N GLU A 752 5.83 35.19 -20.31
CA GLU A 752 4.42 35.01 -20.72
C GLU A 752 4.12 33.55 -21.11
N ALA A 753 4.96 32.93 -21.94
CA ALA A 753 4.79 31.53 -22.33
C ALA A 753 4.85 30.57 -21.12
N LEU A 754 5.72 30.87 -20.15
CA LEU A 754 5.81 30.12 -18.89
C LEU A 754 4.53 30.28 -18.05
N PHE A 755 3.95 31.48 -17.97
CA PHE A 755 2.66 31.69 -17.31
C PHE A 755 1.55 30.86 -17.96
N ASP A 756 1.42 30.90 -19.29
CA ASP A 756 0.38 30.17 -20.00
C ASP A 756 0.49 28.65 -19.80
N ALA A 757 1.69 28.11 -19.96
CA ALA A 757 1.94 26.67 -19.74
C ALA A 757 1.67 26.26 -18.28
N THR A 758 2.11 27.08 -17.32
CA THR A 758 1.89 26.80 -15.89
C THR A 758 0.40 26.84 -15.54
N LEU A 759 -0.33 27.86 -16.02
CA LEU A 759 -1.77 27.99 -15.79
C LEU A 759 -2.54 26.83 -16.41
N GLN A 760 -2.17 26.36 -17.59
CA GLN A 760 -2.73 25.15 -18.19
C GLN A 760 -2.49 23.92 -17.30
N ALA A 761 -1.26 23.74 -16.80
CA ALA A 761 -0.91 22.64 -15.91
C ALA A 761 -1.67 22.66 -14.56
N THR A 762 -2.14 23.83 -14.10
CA THR A 762 -2.98 23.91 -12.89
C THR A 762 -4.40 23.34 -13.06
N GLN A 763 -4.82 23.03 -14.29
CA GLN A 763 -6.10 22.40 -14.59
C GLN A 763 -5.98 20.87 -14.78
N ASP A 764 -4.78 20.30 -14.68
CA ASP A 764 -4.51 18.86 -14.79
C ASP A 764 -4.80 18.12 -13.45
N SER A 765 -4.33 16.89 -13.30
CA SER A 765 -4.44 16.09 -12.08
C SER A 765 -3.71 16.73 -10.88
N ASP A 766 -4.14 16.39 -9.66
CA ASP A 766 -3.57 16.91 -8.42
C ASP A 766 -2.04 16.73 -8.30
N ASN A 767 -1.48 15.68 -8.92
CA ASN A 767 -0.03 15.44 -8.93
C ASN A 767 0.73 16.45 -9.80
N VAL A 768 0.20 16.80 -10.97
CA VAL A 768 0.78 17.81 -11.87
C VAL A 768 0.59 19.21 -11.27
N ARG A 769 -0.62 19.50 -10.78
CA ARG A 769 -0.96 20.75 -10.10
C ARG A 769 -0.01 21.09 -8.97
N THR A 770 0.47 20.07 -8.25
CA THR A 770 1.41 20.24 -7.13
C THR A 770 2.70 20.96 -7.58
N GLY A 771 3.27 20.62 -8.74
CA GLY A 771 4.44 21.32 -9.29
C GLY A 771 4.06 22.69 -9.87
N ALA A 772 2.97 22.74 -10.64
CA ALA A 772 2.54 23.94 -11.34
C ALA A 772 2.23 25.12 -10.39
N VAL A 773 1.54 24.89 -9.27
CA VAL A 773 1.23 25.98 -8.33
C VAL A 773 2.49 26.58 -7.69
N ARG A 774 3.54 25.77 -7.48
CA ARG A 774 4.83 26.27 -6.98
C ARG A 774 5.50 27.15 -8.04
N ALA A 775 5.48 26.72 -9.31
CA ALA A 775 6.00 27.52 -10.42
C ALA A 775 5.28 28.88 -10.55
N LEU A 776 3.95 28.92 -10.37
CA LEU A 776 3.20 30.19 -10.35
C LEU A 776 3.71 31.16 -9.27
N GLY A 777 4.03 30.66 -8.08
CA GLY A 777 4.59 31.48 -7.00
C GLY A 777 5.90 32.16 -7.39
N TYR A 778 6.79 31.43 -8.08
CA TYR A 778 8.06 31.99 -8.58
C TYR A 778 7.84 32.96 -9.75
N LEU A 779 6.97 32.62 -10.71
CA LEU A 779 6.68 33.50 -11.86
C LEU A 779 6.10 34.85 -11.42
N VAL A 780 5.21 34.83 -10.43
CA VAL A 780 4.67 36.04 -9.79
C VAL A 780 5.79 36.91 -9.18
N LYS A 781 6.85 36.33 -8.64
CA LYS A 781 8.00 37.09 -8.13
C LYS A 781 8.90 37.68 -9.21
N LEU A 782 8.87 37.16 -10.45
CA LEU A 782 9.66 37.70 -11.56
C LEU A 782 9.08 39.01 -12.11
N LEU A 783 7.81 39.31 -11.86
CA LEU A 783 7.17 40.50 -12.40
C LEU A 783 7.66 41.77 -11.69
N SER A 784 8.21 42.70 -12.47
CA SER A 784 8.57 44.05 -12.04
C SER A 784 7.36 44.99 -12.02
N GLU A 785 7.48 46.16 -11.37
CA GLU A 785 6.43 47.19 -11.39
C GLU A 785 6.03 47.63 -12.81
N GLU A 786 6.96 47.62 -13.76
CA GLU A 786 6.67 47.94 -15.16
C GLU A 786 5.95 46.81 -15.88
N ASP A 787 6.23 45.54 -15.54
CA ASP A 787 5.51 44.39 -16.09
C ASP A 787 4.04 44.41 -15.67
N VAL A 788 3.77 44.68 -14.39
CA VAL A 788 2.39 44.65 -13.89
C VAL A 788 1.54 45.78 -14.48
N LYS A 789 2.15 46.91 -14.88
CA LYS A 789 1.44 48.00 -15.60
C LYS A 789 1.00 47.60 -17.01
N GLN A 790 1.57 46.55 -17.59
CA GLN A 790 1.20 46.09 -18.93
C GLN A 790 -0.12 45.29 -18.86
N ALA A 791 -1.09 45.69 -19.69
CA ALA A 791 -2.47 45.21 -19.60
C ALA A 791 -2.64 43.68 -19.76
N HIS A 792 -1.68 42.99 -20.39
CA HIS A 792 -1.75 41.54 -20.63
C HIS A 792 -1.35 40.69 -19.41
N TYR A 793 -0.57 41.22 -18.45
CA TYR A 793 -0.21 40.50 -17.22
C TYR A 793 -1.35 40.46 -16.19
N VAL A 794 -2.26 41.44 -16.22
CA VAL A 794 -3.39 41.52 -15.27
C VAL A 794 -4.26 40.24 -15.31
N PRO A 795 -4.73 39.74 -16.48
CA PRO A 795 -5.47 38.48 -16.55
C PRO A 795 -4.67 37.25 -16.09
N LEU A 796 -3.34 37.23 -16.27
CA LEU A 796 -2.49 36.11 -15.85
C LEU A 796 -2.40 36.04 -14.32
N ILE A 797 -2.29 37.19 -13.67
CA ILE A 797 -2.28 37.33 -12.21
C ILE A 797 -3.63 36.92 -11.61
N GLU A 798 -4.75 37.38 -12.18
CA GLU A 798 -6.09 37.00 -11.73
C GLU A 798 -6.33 35.49 -11.83
N LYS A 799 -5.97 34.87 -12.96
CA LYS A 799 -6.03 33.41 -13.12
C LYS A 799 -5.15 32.67 -12.12
N THR A 800 -3.97 33.23 -11.81
CA THR A 800 -3.05 32.67 -10.80
C THR A 800 -3.69 32.66 -9.42
N ILE A 801 -4.30 33.78 -8.98
CA ILE A 801 -5.01 33.88 -7.71
C ILE A 801 -6.12 32.84 -7.59
N VAL A 802 -6.92 32.66 -8.64
CA VAL A 802 -8.00 31.66 -8.68
C VAL A 802 -7.43 30.24 -8.59
N ALA A 803 -6.36 29.94 -9.35
CA ALA A 803 -5.73 28.62 -9.34
C ALA A 803 -5.15 28.26 -7.97
N LEU A 804 -4.44 29.20 -7.33
CA LEU A 804 -3.87 29.02 -5.98
C LEU A 804 -4.98 28.83 -4.93
N THR A 805 -6.02 29.66 -4.96
CA THR A 805 -7.16 29.56 -4.03
C THR A 805 -7.89 28.23 -4.17
N LYS A 806 -8.12 27.78 -5.40
CA LYS A 806 -8.69 26.46 -5.69
C LYS A 806 -7.78 25.34 -5.17
N ALA A 807 -6.47 25.40 -5.41
CA ALA A 807 -5.52 24.38 -4.93
C ALA A 807 -5.43 24.30 -3.40
N ALA A 808 -5.49 25.45 -2.71
CA ALA A 808 -5.51 25.53 -1.25
C ALA A 808 -6.82 24.98 -0.65
N SER A 809 -7.96 25.25 -1.30
CA SER A 809 -9.29 24.96 -0.74
C SER A 809 -9.86 23.60 -1.16
N SER A 810 -9.43 23.03 -2.29
CA SER A 810 -10.00 21.79 -2.85
C SER A 810 -9.12 20.55 -2.58
N GLY A 811 -9.75 19.37 -2.60
CA GLY A 811 -9.07 18.08 -2.60
C GLY A 811 -8.53 17.60 -1.25
N LEU A 812 -8.09 16.34 -1.25
CA LEU A 812 -7.47 15.65 -0.11
C LEU A 812 -5.93 15.68 -0.16
N ASN A 813 -5.35 16.20 -1.24
CA ASN A 813 -3.90 16.23 -1.43
C ASN A 813 -3.24 17.33 -0.57
N MET A 814 -2.65 16.94 0.56
CA MET A 814 -1.99 17.88 1.48
C MET A 814 -0.74 18.52 0.88
N LYS A 815 -0.03 17.85 -0.04
CA LYS A 815 1.15 18.41 -0.71
C LYS A 815 0.76 19.56 -1.66
N LEU A 816 -0.35 19.41 -2.37
CA LEU A 816 -0.92 20.46 -3.21
C LEU A 816 -1.29 21.70 -2.37
N LYS A 817 -2.00 21.51 -1.25
CA LYS A 817 -2.36 22.61 -0.33
C LYS A 817 -1.12 23.29 0.25
N TRP A 818 -0.13 22.49 0.65
CA TRP A 818 1.14 23.00 1.15
C TRP A 818 1.83 23.88 0.10
N ASN A 819 1.99 23.42 -1.14
CA ASN A 819 2.59 24.21 -2.22
C ASN A 819 1.77 25.46 -2.59
N ALA A 820 0.44 25.39 -2.52
CA ALA A 820 -0.42 26.55 -2.77
C ALA A 820 -0.22 27.65 -1.72
N CYS A 821 -0.15 27.31 -0.44
CA CYS A 821 0.18 28.28 0.62
C CYS A 821 1.58 28.89 0.42
N TYR A 822 2.56 28.08 0.01
CA TYR A 822 3.91 28.57 -0.28
C TYR A 822 3.91 29.59 -1.43
N ALA A 823 3.17 29.30 -2.50
CA ALA A 823 3.03 30.21 -3.63
C ALA A 823 2.29 31.51 -3.26
N MET A 824 1.28 31.44 -2.37
CA MET A 824 0.60 32.63 -1.84
C MET A 824 1.53 33.54 -1.03
N SER A 825 2.44 32.95 -0.22
CA SER A 825 3.51 33.72 0.45
C SER A 825 4.34 34.50 -0.56
N SER A 826 4.71 33.85 -1.67
CA SER A 826 5.49 34.51 -2.73
C SER A 826 4.74 35.66 -3.41
N LEU A 827 3.42 35.53 -3.55
CA LEU A 827 2.55 36.60 -4.05
C LEU A 827 2.53 37.80 -3.10
N PHE A 828 2.56 37.58 -1.79
CA PHE A 828 2.60 38.67 -0.81
C PHE A 828 3.96 39.35 -0.68
N GLU A 829 5.03 38.71 -1.14
CA GLU A 829 6.36 39.33 -1.11
C GLU A 829 6.58 40.28 -2.30
N ASN A 830 5.76 40.20 -3.35
CA ASN A 830 5.82 41.12 -4.50
C ASN A 830 4.86 42.31 -4.32
N SER A 831 5.40 43.48 -3.94
CA SER A 831 4.63 44.71 -3.75
C SER A 831 3.97 45.25 -5.02
N ALA A 832 4.54 44.97 -6.20
CA ALA A 832 3.99 45.43 -7.47
C ALA A 832 2.60 44.83 -7.73
N ILE A 833 2.43 43.54 -7.41
CA ILE A 833 1.19 42.79 -7.61
C ILE A 833 0.11 43.22 -6.61
N GLN A 834 0.51 43.68 -5.42
CA GLN A 834 -0.39 44.14 -4.39
C GLN A 834 -1.16 45.40 -4.81
N SER A 835 -0.53 46.28 -5.60
CA SER A 835 -1.13 47.53 -6.09
C SER A 835 -2.22 47.33 -7.17
N ILE A 836 -2.20 46.21 -7.88
CA ILE A 836 -2.99 45.98 -9.10
C ILE A 836 -4.35 45.35 -8.79
N SER A 837 -4.47 44.67 -7.65
CA SER A 837 -5.56 43.72 -7.43
C SER A 837 -6.21 43.79 -6.03
N ALA A 838 -5.90 44.82 -5.22
CA ALA A 838 -6.34 44.94 -3.82
C ALA A 838 -7.86 44.77 -3.57
N VAL A 839 -8.72 44.87 -4.61
CA VAL A 839 -10.17 44.73 -4.49
C VAL A 839 -10.71 43.33 -4.81
N ALA A 840 -9.92 42.37 -5.34
CA ALA A 840 -10.42 41.05 -5.76
C ALA A 840 -9.72 39.82 -5.14
N TRP A 841 -8.45 39.92 -4.74
CA TRP A 841 -7.71 38.76 -4.19
C TRP A 841 -7.82 38.60 -2.67
N GLN A 842 -7.98 39.71 -1.93
CA GLN A 842 -7.99 39.71 -0.45
C GLN A 842 -9.05 38.75 0.09
N ASP A 843 -10.29 38.89 -0.39
CA ASP A 843 -11.41 38.03 0.00
C ASP A 843 -11.17 36.55 -0.29
N GLN A 844 -10.60 36.22 -1.45
CA GLN A 844 -10.40 34.85 -1.88
C GLN A 844 -9.26 34.17 -1.10
N ILE A 845 -8.08 34.78 -1.10
CA ILE A 845 -6.87 34.18 -0.54
C ILE A 845 -6.92 34.18 0.99
N LEU A 846 -7.25 35.31 1.63
CA LEU A 846 -7.24 35.40 3.10
C LEU A 846 -8.31 34.47 3.71
N THR A 847 -9.49 34.37 3.10
CA THR A 847 -10.52 33.42 3.52
C THR A 847 -10.04 31.97 3.39
N ALA A 848 -9.34 31.63 2.29
CA ALA A 848 -8.79 30.28 2.10
C ALA A 848 -7.72 29.93 3.15
N LEU A 849 -6.77 30.85 3.40
CA LEU A 849 -5.72 30.69 4.41
C LEU A 849 -6.30 30.55 5.82
N CYS A 850 -7.26 31.41 6.19
CA CYS A 850 -7.94 31.34 7.48
C CYS A 850 -8.68 30.00 7.65
N ASN A 851 -9.39 29.53 6.62
CA ASN A 851 -10.06 28.22 6.66
C ASN A 851 -9.05 27.07 6.84
N ILE A 852 -7.89 27.12 6.20
CA ILE A 852 -6.83 26.12 6.37
C ILE A 852 -6.33 26.10 7.81
N ILE A 853 -6.00 27.26 8.37
CA ILE A 853 -5.50 27.39 9.76
C ILE A 853 -6.51 26.83 10.77
N MET A 854 -7.80 26.93 10.49
CA MET A 854 -8.86 26.46 11.39
C MET A 854 -9.26 24.99 11.21
N LYS A 855 -9.30 24.49 9.97
CA LYS A 855 -9.98 23.23 9.63
C LYS A 855 -9.07 22.14 9.07
N CYS A 856 -7.84 22.46 8.67
CA CYS A 856 -6.96 21.47 8.07
C CYS A 856 -6.39 20.53 9.14
N ASN A 857 -6.56 19.21 8.97
CA ASN A 857 -6.02 18.23 9.91
C ASN A 857 -4.48 18.12 9.85
N ASN A 858 -3.85 18.61 8.77
CA ASN A 858 -2.41 18.53 8.60
C ASN A 858 -1.71 19.77 9.15
N PHE A 859 -0.82 19.59 10.12
CA PHE A 859 -0.15 20.69 10.81
C PHE A 859 0.91 21.35 9.94
N LYS A 860 1.59 20.62 9.05
CA LYS A 860 2.53 21.24 8.10
C LYS A 860 1.81 22.22 7.17
N VAL A 861 0.62 21.88 6.69
CA VAL A 861 -0.19 22.77 5.83
C VAL A 861 -0.64 24.01 6.61
N ARG A 862 -1.07 23.86 7.87
CA ARG A 862 -1.42 25.00 8.74
C ARG A 862 -0.24 25.92 8.99
N VAL A 863 0.94 25.36 9.31
CA VAL A 863 2.19 26.12 9.46
C VAL A 863 2.47 26.96 8.22
N ASN A 864 2.34 26.37 7.03
CA ASN A 864 2.62 27.08 5.79
C ASN A 864 1.58 28.15 5.46
N ALA A 865 0.31 27.95 5.83
CA ALA A 865 -0.71 28.99 5.72
C ALA A 865 -0.42 30.17 6.67
N CYS A 866 0.03 29.89 7.89
CA CYS A 866 0.50 30.93 8.82
C CYS A 866 1.75 31.64 8.28
N HIS A 867 2.64 30.94 7.57
CA HIS A 867 3.80 31.56 6.93
C HIS A 867 3.36 32.53 5.82
N ALA A 868 2.40 32.14 4.99
CA ALA A 868 1.84 33.03 3.97
C ALA A 868 1.26 34.31 4.58
N LEU A 869 0.44 34.23 5.62
CA LEU A 869 -0.09 35.43 6.29
C LEU A 869 1.02 36.32 6.90
N HIS A 870 2.10 35.71 7.37
CA HIS A 870 3.25 36.42 7.93
C HIS A 870 4.05 37.19 6.87
N SER A 871 4.04 36.75 5.60
CA SER A 871 4.73 37.46 4.49
C SER A 871 4.07 38.80 4.12
N ILE A 872 2.87 39.12 4.62
CA ILE A 872 2.20 40.39 4.32
C ILE A 872 2.90 41.54 5.05
N SER A 873 3.47 42.49 4.30
CA SER A 873 4.30 43.58 4.82
C SER A 873 3.55 44.88 5.16
N ASP A 874 2.31 45.05 4.69
CA ASP A 874 1.52 46.27 4.87
C ASP A 874 0.12 45.97 5.46
N ARG A 875 -0.32 46.82 6.40
CA ARG A 875 -1.64 46.76 7.03
C ARG A 875 -2.79 46.77 6.01
N SER A 876 -2.70 47.60 4.98
CA SER A 876 -3.74 47.80 3.97
C SER A 876 -4.05 46.53 3.17
N HIS A 877 -3.08 45.62 3.05
CA HIS A 877 -3.23 44.34 2.34
C HIS A 877 -4.09 43.32 3.10
N PHE A 878 -4.29 43.51 4.40
CA PHE A 878 -5.30 42.74 5.14
C PHE A 878 -6.72 43.24 4.88
N GLY A 879 -6.88 44.51 4.48
CA GLY A 879 -8.18 45.13 4.22
C GLY A 879 -9.21 44.88 5.33
N SER A 880 -10.42 44.48 4.94
CA SER A 880 -11.50 44.12 5.87
C SER A 880 -11.23 42.84 6.68
N HIS A 881 -10.25 42.02 6.29
CA HIS A 881 -9.95 40.74 6.93
C HIS A 881 -9.00 40.85 8.12
N PHE A 882 -8.42 42.01 8.39
CA PHE A 882 -7.44 42.17 9.48
C PHE A 882 -7.92 41.57 10.82
N PHE A 883 -9.16 41.87 11.21
CA PHE A 883 -9.76 41.37 12.44
C PHE A 883 -10.12 39.87 12.35
N THR A 884 -10.56 39.40 11.18
CA THR A 884 -10.82 37.96 10.93
C THR A 884 -9.54 37.13 11.04
N VAL A 885 -8.41 37.65 10.55
CA VAL A 885 -7.10 37.02 10.67
C VAL A 885 -6.67 36.97 12.14
N TRP A 886 -6.79 38.06 12.89
CA TRP A 886 -6.56 38.08 14.34
C TRP A 886 -7.35 37.00 15.08
N GLN A 887 -8.66 36.94 14.83
CA GLN A 887 -9.52 35.93 15.41
C GLN A 887 -9.07 34.51 15.03
N THR A 888 -8.74 34.28 13.75
CA THR A 888 -8.32 32.97 13.25
C THR A 888 -7.01 32.49 13.88
N ILE A 889 -6.03 33.37 14.07
CA ILE A 889 -4.75 32.99 14.71
C ILE A 889 -4.98 32.60 16.17
N LEU A 890 -5.81 33.35 16.90
CA LEU A 890 -6.14 33.04 18.29
C LEU A 890 -6.96 31.75 18.42
N ASP A 891 -8.02 31.58 17.62
CA ASP A 891 -8.79 30.33 17.56
C ASP A 891 -7.90 29.15 17.12
N GLY A 892 -6.92 29.40 16.26
CA GLY A 892 -5.92 28.44 15.82
C GLY A 892 -5.03 27.91 16.95
N LEU A 893 -4.65 28.76 17.92
CA LEU A 893 -3.91 28.35 19.12
C LEU A 893 -4.72 27.37 19.98
N GLU A 894 -6.01 27.63 20.15
CA GLU A 894 -6.89 26.72 20.89
C GLU A 894 -7.11 25.41 20.12
N ASN A 895 -7.41 25.52 18.82
CA ASN A 895 -7.66 24.37 17.95
C ASN A 895 -6.45 23.46 17.76
N ALA A 896 -5.22 23.99 17.83
CA ALA A 896 -4.00 23.19 17.67
C ALA A 896 -3.87 22.05 18.71
N TYR A 897 -4.64 22.08 19.81
CA TYR A 897 -4.77 20.94 20.74
C TYR A 897 -5.75 19.85 20.30
N ASN A 898 -6.74 20.17 19.48
CA ASN A 898 -7.73 19.23 18.98
C ASN A 898 -7.12 18.40 17.84
N MET A 899 -6.74 17.17 18.17
CA MET A 899 -5.85 16.33 17.37
C MET A 899 -6.55 15.05 16.89
N PRO A 900 -6.96 14.97 15.60
CA PRO A 900 -7.48 13.74 15.03
C PRO A 900 -6.39 12.76 14.54
N ASP A 901 -5.15 13.22 14.24
CA ASP A 901 -4.06 12.37 13.72
C ASP A 901 -2.80 12.40 14.61
N LEU A 902 -2.46 11.26 15.23
CA LEU A 902 -1.28 11.10 16.09
C LEU A 902 0.05 11.27 15.34
N ARG A 903 0.10 11.05 14.02
CA ARG A 903 1.32 11.20 13.21
C ARG A 903 1.79 12.64 13.12
N GLU A 904 0.87 13.60 13.28
CA GLU A 904 1.14 15.03 13.20
C GLU A 904 1.67 15.61 14.53
N PHE A 905 1.68 14.83 15.63
CA PHE A 905 2.11 15.31 16.94
C PHE A 905 3.52 15.91 16.93
N LYS A 906 4.42 15.35 16.12
CA LYS A 906 5.78 15.87 15.94
C LYS A 906 5.83 17.31 15.39
N HIS A 907 4.79 17.77 14.71
CA HIS A 907 4.70 19.10 14.08
C HIS A 907 3.91 20.12 14.90
N GLN A 908 3.23 19.69 15.98
CA GLN A 908 2.36 20.56 16.78
C GLN A 908 3.10 21.78 17.36
N ASN A 909 4.29 21.57 17.90
CA ASN A 909 5.09 22.68 18.46
C ASN A 909 5.45 23.71 17.37
N SER A 910 5.77 23.25 16.15
CA SER A 910 6.06 24.15 15.03
C SER A 910 4.85 25.01 14.66
N LEU A 911 3.64 24.48 14.78
CA LEU A 911 2.42 25.24 14.55
C LEU A 911 2.19 26.29 15.64
N PHE A 912 2.38 25.94 16.91
CA PHE A 912 2.30 26.91 18.00
C PHE A 912 3.31 28.05 17.83
N ASP A 913 4.56 27.71 17.50
CA ASP A 913 5.62 28.68 17.26
C ASP A 913 5.21 29.65 16.13
N GLN A 914 4.71 29.13 15.01
CA GLN A 914 4.29 29.96 13.88
C GLN A 914 3.04 30.83 14.14
N LEU A 915 2.09 30.33 14.94
CA LEU A 915 0.92 31.12 15.37
C LEU A 915 1.33 32.28 16.30
N CYS A 916 2.25 32.04 17.23
CA CYS A 916 2.81 33.10 18.08
C CYS A 916 3.57 34.16 17.26
N LEU A 917 4.35 33.74 16.26
CA LEU A 917 5.01 34.67 15.33
C LEU A 917 4.00 35.53 14.55
N ASN A 918 2.87 34.96 14.14
CA ASN A 918 1.78 35.71 13.51
C ASN A 918 1.15 36.73 14.46
N LEU A 919 0.95 36.39 15.74
CA LEU A 919 0.47 37.36 16.74
C LEU A 919 1.43 38.53 16.90
N CYS A 920 2.74 38.26 16.96
CA CYS A 920 3.76 39.31 17.00
C CYS A 920 3.64 40.23 15.78
N HIS A 921 3.56 39.63 14.58
CA HIS A 921 3.47 40.34 13.31
C HIS A 921 2.24 41.24 13.22
N LEU A 922 1.05 40.69 13.48
CA LEU A 922 -0.20 41.44 13.43
C LEU A 922 -0.22 42.58 14.45
N THR A 923 0.48 42.42 15.58
CA THR A 923 0.58 43.45 16.62
C THR A 923 1.33 44.69 16.11
N LEU A 924 2.34 44.52 15.26
CA LEU A 924 3.10 45.64 14.68
C LEU A 924 2.23 46.58 13.82
N PHE A 925 1.09 46.09 13.32
CA PHE A 925 0.16 46.88 12.53
C PHE A 925 -1.00 47.49 13.34
N VAL A 926 -1.07 47.25 14.66
CA VAL A 926 -2.18 47.73 15.50
C VAL A 926 -2.07 49.24 15.70
N THR A 927 -3.18 49.94 15.44
CA THR A 927 -3.35 51.38 15.72
C THR A 927 -4.35 51.63 16.85
N ILE A 928 -4.44 52.87 17.32
CA ILE A 928 -5.37 53.26 18.40
C ILE A 928 -6.84 52.98 18.02
N GLU A 929 -7.18 53.15 16.74
CA GLU A 929 -8.53 52.93 16.21
C GLU A 929 -8.94 51.45 16.25
N ASP A 930 -7.97 50.54 16.15
CA ASP A 930 -8.22 49.09 16.12
C ASP A 930 -8.54 48.51 17.49
N LEU A 931 -8.05 49.15 18.56
CA LEU A 931 -8.13 48.64 19.94
C LEU A 931 -9.57 48.37 20.38
N GLY A 932 -10.55 49.14 19.91
CA GLY A 932 -11.96 48.93 20.24
C GLY A 932 -12.46 47.55 19.78
N ARG A 933 -12.25 47.19 18.51
CA ARG A 933 -12.65 45.89 17.96
C ARG A 933 -11.76 44.75 18.45
N LEU A 934 -10.48 45.00 18.69
CA LEU A 934 -9.57 44.00 19.26
C LEU A 934 -9.98 43.60 20.68
N ALA A 935 -10.56 44.52 21.48
CA ALA A 935 -11.06 44.20 22.81
C ALA A 935 -12.04 43.02 22.78
N ASP A 936 -12.99 43.05 21.84
CA ASP A 936 -14.00 41.99 21.70
C ASP A 936 -13.36 40.65 21.33
N ILE A 937 -12.40 40.67 20.40
CA ILE A 937 -11.70 39.47 19.91
C ILE A 937 -10.83 38.85 21.02
N LEU A 938 -10.14 39.68 21.79
CA LEU A 938 -9.20 39.26 22.83
C LEU A 938 -9.89 38.82 24.13
N SER A 939 -11.05 39.39 24.46
CA SER A 939 -11.74 39.19 25.74
C SER A 939 -11.89 37.72 26.17
N PHE A 940 -12.18 36.81 25.23
CA PHE A 940 -12.35 35.37 25.48
C PHE A 940 -11.10 34.53 25.19
N ARG A 941 -10.03 35.13 24.68
CA ARG A 941 -8.84 34.41 24.15
C ARG A 941 -7.52 34.83 24.78
N MET A 942 -7.54 35.88 25.61
CA MET A 942 -6.34 36.48 26.20
C MET A 942 -5.55 35.50 27.07
N GLU A 943 -6.22 34.66 27.86
CA GLU A 943 -5.53 33.64 28.69
C GLU A 943 -4.76 32.65 27.82
N VAL A 944 -5.41 32.08 26.80
CA VAL A 944 -4.80 31.13 25.85
C VAL A 944 -3.62 31.80 25.14
N ALA A 945 -3.82 33.01 24.61
CA ALA A 945 -2.77 33.75 23.92
C ALA A 945 -1.55 34.02 24.82
N THR A 946 -1.78 34.44 26.06
CA THR A 946 -0.74 34.73 27.05
C THR A 946 0.05 33.46 27.40
N ASP A 947 -0.65 32.37 27.70
CA ASP A 947 -0.04 31.07 28.02
C ASP A 947 0.86 30.56 26.90
N HIS A 948 0.40 30.69 25.65
CA HIS A 948 1.15 30.24 24.47
C HIS A 948 2.34 31.16 24.17
N MET A 949 2.15 32.47 24.26
CA MET A 949 3.22 33.44 24.04
C MET A 949 4.32 33.30 25.11
N HIS A 950 3.97 33.09 26.38
CA HIS A 950 4.95 32.83 27.44
C HIS A 950 5.70 31.50 27.24
N LYS A 951 5.00 30.42 26.83
CA LYS A 951 5.67 29.15 26.49
C LYS A 951 6.59 29.31 25.29
N PHE A 952 6.19 30.07 24.29
CA PHE A 952 7.01 30.39 23.12
C PHE A 952 8.26 31.16 23.55
N GLN A 953 8.12 32.25 24.30
CA GLN A 953 9.26 33.02 24.83
C GLN A 953 10.26 32.16 25.65
N LYS A 954 9.78 31.20 26.46
CA LYS A 954 10.67 30.31 27.25
C LYS A 954 11.44 29.30 26.40
N ASN A 955 10.95 28.95 25.21
CA ASN A 955 11.52 27.89 24.35
C ASN A 955 12.02 28.41 22.99
N ALA A 956 11.89 29.70 22.72
CA ALA A 956 12.25 30.31 21.45
C ALA A 956 13.77 30.21 21.22
N LEU A 957 14.13 29.90 19.98
CA LEU A 957 15.51 30.05 19.51
C LEU A 957 15.89 31.55 19.48
N PRO A 958 17.18 31.90 19.58
CA PRO A 958 17.62 33.30 19.60
C PRO A 958 17.04 34.16 18.46
N GLU A 959 16.93 33.59 17.26
CA GLU A 959 16.34 34.21 16.06
C GLU A 959 14.85 34.57 16.20
N ASN A 960 14.09 33.85 17.03
CA ASN A 960 12.65 34.05 17.24
C ASN A 960 12.34 35.00 18.40
N THR A 961 13.36 35.54 19.07
CA THR A 961 13.20 36.48 20.19
C THR A 961 12.90 37.91 19.70
N GLN A 962 13.46 38.29 18.54
CA GLN A 962 13.34 39.64 17.99
C GLN A 962 11.89 40.05 17.68
N PRO A 963 11.05 39.20 17.04
CA PRO A 963 9.64 39.54 16.78
C PRO A 963 8.85 39.88 18.04
N VAL A 964 9.10 39.17 19.15
CA VAL A 964 8.43 39.42 20.44
C VAL A 964 8.84 40.78 21.02
N ILE A 965 10.13 41.12 20.93
CA ILE A 965 10.66 42.40 21.40
C ILE A 965 10.05 43.55 20.60
N SER A 966 9.99 43.42 19.27
CA SER A 966 9.38 44.41 18.38
C SER A 966 7.89 44.60 18.71
N ALA A 967 7.13 43.51 18.87
CA ALA A 967 5.71 43.59 19.24
C ALA A 967 5.51 44.26 20.60
N ARG A 968 6.32 43.91 21.61
CA ARG A 968 6.29 44.54 22.94
C ARG A 968 6.59 46.04 22.85
N SER A 969 7.64 46.43 22.12
CA SER A 969 8.02 47.82 21.93
C SER A 969 6.92 48.62 21.23
N HIS A 970 6.29 48.03 20.21
CA HIS A 970 5.17 48.65 19.50
C HIS A 970 3.99 48.90 20.43
N VAL A 971 3.55 47.89 21.19
CA VAL A 971 2.45 48.02 22.17
C VAL A 971 2.76 49.10 23.20
N SER A 972 3.99 49.17 23.72
CA SER A 972 4.40 50.21 24.67
C SER A 972 4.46 51.62 24.05
N SER A 973 4.61 51.73 22.73
CA SER A 973 4.61 53.02 22.02
C SER A 973 3.22 53.59 21.76
N ILE A 974 2.17 52.77 21.86
CA ILE A 974 0.78 53.21 21.66
C ILE A 974 0.35 54.07 22.86
N ASN A 975 0.34 55.39 22.66
CA ASN A 975 -0.04 56.35 23.69
C ASN A 975 -1.51 56.77 23.52
N LEU A 976 -2.34 56.48 24.53
CA LEU A 976 -3.78 56.73 24.51
C LEU A 976 -4.09 58.18 24.96
N PRO A 977 -4.66 59.05 24.10
CA PRO A 977 -5.00 60.41 24.51
C PRO A 977 -6.06 60.42 25.61
N VAL A 978 -5.80 61.13 26.71
CA VAL A 978 -6.62 61.08 27.94
C VAL A 978 -8.08 61.46 27.68
N ASP A 979 -8.33 62.39 26.75
CA ASP A 979 -9.63 63.03 26.53
C ASP A 979 -10.51 62.33 25.47
N SER A 980 -9.98 61.39 24.69
CA SER A 980 -10.70 60.73 23.57
C SER A 980 -10.67 59.19 23.61
N THR A 981 -10.05 58.61 24.64
CA THR A 981 -9.89 57.15 24.74
C THR A 981 -11.05 56.50 25.52
N THR A 982 -11.69 55.50 24.91
CA THR A 982 -12.73 54.69 25.55
C THR A 982 -12.14 53.69 26.55
N GLN A 983 -12.93 53.30 27.57
CA GLN A 983 -12.51 52.28 28.55
C GLN A 983 -12.20 50.93 27.88
N VAL A 984 -12.88 50.62 26.77
CA VAL A 984 -12.67 49.41 25.96
C VAL A 984 -11.28 49.42 25.31
N GLN A 985 -10.84 50.56 24.75
CA GLN A 985 -9.51 50.69 24.17
C GLN A 985 -8.39 50.55 25.22
N ARG A 986 -8.57 51.12 26.42
CA ARG A 986 -7.62 50.92 27.54
C ARG A 986 -7.51 49.45 27.94
N SER A 987 -8.65 48.76 28.01
CA SER A 987 -8.70 47.33 28.32
C SER A 987 -7.96 46.50 27.28
N ALA A 988 -8.19 46.73 25.98
CA ALA A 988 -7.49 46.02 24.90
C ALA A 988 -5.97 46.25 24.93
N LEU A 989 -5.53 47.48 25.16
CA LEU A 989 -4.10 47.77 25.27
C LEU A 989 -3.47 47.01 26.44
N GLN A 990 -4.14 46.96 27.59
CA GLN A 990 -3.68 46.17 28.74
C GLN A 990 -3.64 44.67 28.44
N MET A 991 -4.61 44.13 27.70
CA MET A 991 -4.59 42.73 27.25
C MET A 991 -3.37 42.43 26.38
N LEU A 992 -3.04 43.31 25.43
CA LEU A 992 -1.86 43.16 24.56
C LEU A 992 -0.56 43.25 25.37
N VAL A 993 -0.47 44.19 26.32
CA VAL A 993 0.68 44.29 27.25
C VAL A 993 0.88 42.98 28.02
N ASN A 994 -0.20 42.37 28.50
CA ASN A 994 -0.14 41.11 29.25
C ASN A 994 0.33 39.94 28.37
N ILE A 995 -0.16 39.83 27.12
CA ILE A 995 0.22 38.75 26.20
C ILE A 995 1.73 38.77 25.92
N PHE A 996 2.30 39.97 25.73
CA PHE A 996 3.72 40.15 25.39
C PHE A 996 4.60 40.41 26.61
N ALA A 997 4.09 40.30 27.84
CA ALA A 997 4.88 40.49 29.04
C ALA A 997 6.05 39.48 29.11
N ALA A 998 7.10 39.85 29.86
CA ALA A 998 8.17 38.91 30.15
C ALA A 998 7.63 37.82 31.09
N PRO A 999 7.83 36.53 30.77
CA PRO A 999 7.35 35.47 31.63
C PRO A 999 8.09 35.49 32.97
N THR A 1000 7.34 35.48 34.06
CA THR A 1000 7.88 35.28 35.41
C THR A 1000 8.47 33.88 35.60
#